data_AF-A0AAJ2JW15-F1
#
_entry.id   AF-A0AAJ2JW15-F1
#
_cell.length_a   1.000
_cell.length_b   1.000
_cell.length_c   1.000
_cell.angle_alpha   90.00
_cell.angle_beta   90.00
_cell.angle_gamma   90.00
#
_symmetry.space_group_name_H-M   'P 1'
#
loop_
_entity.id
_entity.type
_entity.pdbx_description
1 polymer ?
#
loop_
_entity_poly.entity_id
_entity_poly.type
_entity_poly.pdbx_seq_one_letter_code
_entity_poly.pdbx_strand_id
1 'polypeptide(L)'
;MFTITNWNSELSHRRFRMNIARLGLFALFLALVFYFIFMPLNKAAASADSTAYTQDQLDALEMLNGVRLSVGLPPVKLNKEITQAAINHAKYYNLHERGKKVTLSAHQEKMGLEGFTGTGPFERMKAAGWNYGTSYRTGEVMHFGQKSSTMAMQGWLDTAYHRDIILGSAYNEIGIALVDGTAVVNLGGSYQSSMQSNRIFVYPYQGMTNVPVGFYGNEVPNPLDQFNVEHSGYIISASVPGKLDWHEASILDEKGNNVPFYAEVSSGRTLFLYPKSILQGYHTYRINLAYRTDSSSEPQRLSWSFKTGKGHQIVSISGALKEILINEGEETSIKMIGRYDDNVTEPLTDQVRYVSSNAAGLKLVSPATFKGIKAGNYYVTAHVGNLSSERIQVKVLPRLKTKTYPPLNASKPASTVTEAEFWMMFLQQYQIHIEAYAPSKQKHAADAAYRIAEMRNIPLLGLTSIPARDKPITRGKVAEIIAAADGVHYVNYNAIWYVLGMNYMKGTTDSTLTGFEPDRTMTRGEAVQLLTELKPKLKSLRARPASRTPVEFLPPLPEREVYIKPEVIKDYTLIATYHPDRTLTVEGKFTILAGQQTTMMVQTGGKKPKQIEDVTVSVDREGNFKVTSGPYTEDSLNLDLKTPGVTYWISVEANAMNVSEYTPKP
;
A
#
# COMPACT_ATOMS: atom_id res chain seq x y z
N MET A 1 -19.74 -83.92 -33.35
CA MET A 1 -19.09 -85.25 -33.25
C MET A 1 -17.85 -85.07 -32.38
N PHE A 2 -17.69 -85.93 -31.37
CA PHE A 2 -16.44 -86.29 -30.68
C PHE A 2 -15.73 -85.17 -29.88
N THR A 3 -15.95 -85.15 -28.55
CA THR A 3 -15.10 -85.76 -27.49
C THR A 3 -13.86 -84.93 -27.13
N ILE A 4 -13.93 -84.29 -25.97
CA ILE A 4 -12.79 -83.80 -25.20
C ILE A 4 -12.33 -84.96 -24.32
N THR A 5 -11.09 -85.43 -24.52
CA THR A 5 -10.38 -86.32 -23.59
C THR A 5 -9.27 -85.52 -22.92
N ASN A 6 -9.24 -85.61 -21.59
CA ASN A 6 -8.23 -85.04 -20.69
C ASN A 6 -6.81 -85.48 -21.04
N TRP A 7 -5.87 -84.54 -21.01
CA TRP A 7 -4.51 -84.74 -20.45
C TRP A 7 -4.12 -83.44 -19.74
N ASN A 8 -4.28 -83.44 -18.42
CA ASN A 8 -3.92 -82.32 -17.55
C ASN A 8 -3.24 -82.89 -16.31
N SER A 9 -1.94 -83.20 -16.43
CA SER A 9 -1.09 -83.51 -15.28
C SER A 9 0.38 -83.36 -15.64
N GLU A 10 0.85 -82.11 -15.81
CA GLU A 10 2.27 -81.72 -15.61
C GLU A 10 2.47 -80.23 -15.92
N LEU A 11 1.85 -79.32 -15.17
CA LEU A 11 2.23 -77.88 -15.21
C LEU A 11 1.85 -77.08 -13.95
N SER A 12 1.34 -77.73 -12.89
CA SER A 12 0.95 -77.04 -11.64
C SER A 12 2.07 -76.89 -10.61
N HIS A 13 3.21 -77.57 -10.74
CA HIS A 13 4.28 -77.52 -9.72
C HIS A 13 5.37 -76.46 -9.94
N ARG A 14 5.41 -75.75 -11.07
CA ARG A 14 6.36 -74.63 -11.29
C ARG A 14 5.78 -73.23 -11.06
N ARG A 15 4.45 -73.07 -10.93
CA ARG A 15 3.82 -71.77 -10.66
C ARG A 15 3.53 -71.50 -9.18
N PHE A 16 3.63 -72.51 -8.31
CA PHE A 16 3.38 -72.33 -6.86
C PHE A 16 4.64 -71.93 -6.06
N ARG A 17 5.86 -72.23 -6.56
CA ARG A 17 7.12 -71.87 -5.87
C ARG A 17 7.65 -70.46 -6.16
N MET A 18 7.12 -69.75 -7.17
CA MET A 18 7.50 -68.34 -7.43
C MET A 18 6.60 -67.30 -6.74
N ASN A 19 5.42 -67.69 -6.25
CA ASN A 19 4.52 -66.75 -5.57
C ASN A 19 4.79 -66.63 -4.07
N ILE A 20 5.41 -67.62 -3.42
CA ILE A 20 5.80 -67.53 -2.00
C ILE A 20 7.09 -66.72 -1.83
N ALA A 21 8.01 -66.72 -2.81
CA ALA A 21 9.20 -65.89 -2.78
C ALA A 21 8.91 -64.40 -3.05
N ARG A 22 7.86 -64.07 -3.81
CA ARG A 22 7.44 -62.67 -4.07
C ARG A 22 6.59 -62.07 -2.95
N LEU A 23 5.77 -62.87 -2.27
CA LEU A 23 5.08 -62.40 -1.05
C LEU A 23 6.02 -62.25 0.15
N GLY A 24 7.06 -63.10 0.26
CA GLY A 24 8.10 -62.97 1.29
C GLY A 24 8.93 -61.70 1.13
N LEU A 25 9.34 -61.34 -0.09
CA LEU A 25 10.08 -60.09 -0.34
C LEU A 25 9.20 -58.84 -0.17
N PHE A 26 7.92 -58.88 -0.54
CA PHE A 26 7.01 -57.73 -0.38
C PHE A 26 6.61 -57.50 1.08
N ALA A 27 6.45 -58.56 1.87
CA ALA A 27 6.20 -58.47 3.31
C ALA A 27 7.46 -58.03 4.09
N LEU A 28 8.66 -58.44 3.67
CA LEU A 28 9.92 -57.95 4.25
C LEU A 28 10.16 -56.47 3.90
N PHE A 29 9.78 -56.03 2.69
CA PHE A 29 9.88 -54.63 2.27
C PHE A 29 8.84 -53.74 2.94
N LEU A 30 7.60 -54.20 3.14
CA LEU A 30 6.57 -53.47 3.92
C LEU A 30 6.88 -53.46 5.43
N ALA A 31 7.46 -54.53 5.99
CA ALA A 31 7.92 -54.54 7.37
C ALA A 31 9.16 -53.66 7.58
N LEU A 32 10.10 -53.59 6.62
CA LEU A 32 11.22 -52.65 6.67
C LEU A 32 10.76 -51.20 6.48
N VAL A 33 9.81 -50.94 5.58
CA VAL A 33 9.23 -49.60 5.38
C VAL A 33 8.40 -49.17 6.61
N PHE A 34 7.65 -50.07 7.26
CA PHE A 34 6.98 -49.76 8.53
C PHE A 34 7.94 -49.65 9.72
N TYR A 35 9.04 -50.41 9.74
CA TYR A 35 10.10 -50.28 10.75
C TYR A 35 10.89 -48.96 10.61
N PHE A 36 10.96 -48.40 9.39
CA PHE A 36 11.49 -47.05 9.13
C PHE A 36 10.46 -45.92 9.34
N ILE A 37 9.15 -46.19 9.26
CA ILE A 37 8.08 -45.19 9.53
C ILE A 37 7.73 -45.10 11.02
N PHE A 38 8.01 -46.15 11.82
CA PHE A 38 7.77 -46.19 13.27
C PHE A 38 9.03 -46.48 14.10
N MET A 39 10.22 -46.15 13.58
CA MET A 39 11.33 -45.89 14.49
C MET A 39 10.87 -44.71 15.37
N PRO A 40 10.87 -44.80 16.72
CA PRO A 40 10.96 -43.58 17.50
C PRO A 40 12.16 -42.88 16.90
N LEU A 41 11.98 -41.63 16.42
CA LEU A 41 13.09 -40.81 15.97
C LEU A 41 14.18 -41.07 16.98
N ASN A 42 15.28 -41.69 16.53
CA ASN A 42 16.43 -41.86 17.39
C ASN A 42 16.64 -40.45 17.94
N LYS A 43 16.48 -40.30 19.26
CA LYS A 43 17.14 -39.27 20.04
C LYS A 43 18.61 -39.48 19.75
N ALA A 44 19.05 -39.06 18.58
CA ALA A 44 20.43 -39.03 18.16
C ALA A 44 21.00 -37.86 18.93
N ALA A 45 21.37 -38.18 20.17
CA ALA A 45 22.19 -37.41 21.08
C ALA A 45 21.91 -35.90 21.07
N ALA A 46 20.76 -35.52 21.63
CA ALA A 46 20.79 -34.46 22.64
C ALA A 46 21.58 -34.99 23.86
N SER A 47 22.91 -34.99 23.77
CA SER A 47 23.84 -35.10 24.91
C SER A 47 25.25 -34.85 24.35
N ALA A 48 25.88 -33.73 24.64
CA ALA A 48 26.42 -33.48 25.98
C ALA A 48 26.48 -32.00 26.39
N ASP A 49 25.42 -31.21 26.15
CA ASP A 49 25.35 -29.82 26.62
C ASP A 49 23.93 -29.36 27.02
N SER A 50 23.02 -30.30 27.37
CA SER A 50 21.62 -29.97 27.69
C SER A 50 21.42 -29.15 28.97
N THR A 51 22.50 -28.84 29.71
CA THR A 51 22.52 -27.90 30.83
C THR A 51 22.89 -26.47 30.41
N ALA A 52 23.31 -26.25 29.16
CA ALA A 52 23.82 -24.96 28.68
C ALA A 52 22.75 -24.02 28.07
N TYR A 53 21.58 -24.56 27.71
CA TYR A 53 20.50 -23.80 27.04
C TYR A 53 19.16 -23.97 27.75
N THR A 54 18.32 -22.94 27.69
CA THR A 54 16.97 -22.96 28.27
C THR A 54 15.98 -23.72 27.37
N GLN A 55 14.86 -24.17 27.93
CA GLN A 55 13.80 -24.80 27.13
C GLN A 55 13.24 -23.85 26.06
N ASP A 56 13.08 -22.56 26.37
CA ASP A 56 12.63 -21.54 25.42
C ASP A 56 13.56 -21.42 24.19
N GLN A 57 14.88 -21.53 24.40
CA GLN A 57 15.86 -21.54 23.31
C GLN A 57 15.77 -22.82 22.46
N LEU A 58 15.57 -23.97 23.11
CA LEU A 58 15.44 -25.26 22.43
C LEU A 58 14.15 -25.33 21.60
N ASP A 59 13.03 -24.85 22.15
CA ASP A 59 11.73 -24.80 21.46
C ASP A 59 11.79 -23.89 20.23
N ALA A 60 12.43 -22.72 20.36
CA ALA A 60 12.60 -21.79 19.25
C ALA A 60 13.53 -22.36 18.17
N LEU A 61 14.61 -23.05 18.56
CA LEU A 61 15.52 -23.73 17.63
C LEU A 61 14.79 -24.86 16.88
N GLU A 62 14.03 -25.68 17.59
CA GLU A 62 13.27 -26.79 17.01
C GLU A 62 12.26 -26.27 15.98
N MET A 63 11.49 -25.24 16.34
CA MET A 63 10.54 -24.60 15.43
C MET A 63 11.24 -24.07 14.17
N LEU A 64 12.31 -23.27 14.34
CA LEU A 64 13.04 -22.72 13.21
C LEU A 64 13.62 -23.82 12.32
N ASN A 65 14.24 -24.85 12.90
CA ASN A 65 14.81 -25.95 12.13
C ASN A 65 13.74 -26.76 11.39
N GLY A 66 12.53 -26.90 11.95
CA GLY A 66 11.37 -27.45 11.25
C GLY A 66 11.00 -26.65 10.00
N VAL A 67 10.99 -25.32 10.10
CA VAL A 67 10.78 -24.42 8.96
C VAL A 67 11.91 -24.53 7.94
N ARG A 68 13.18 -24.48 8.39
CA ARG A 68 14.37 -24.60 7.53
C ARG A 68 14.33 -25.90 6.73
N LEU A 69 14.02 -27.03 7.36
CA LEU A 69 13.87 -28.31 6.66
C LEU A 69 12.73 -28.30 5.63
N SER A 70 11.60 -27.67 5.95
CA SER A 70 10.43 -27.57 5.07
C SER A 70 10.69 -26.69 3.84
N VAL A 71 11.59 -25.70 3.94
CA VAL A 71 12.06 -24.89 2.81
C VAL A 71 13.29 -25.48 2.11
N GLY A 72 13.82 -26.62 2.59
CA GLY A 72 14.97 -27.32 2.00
C GLY A 72 16.34 -26.79 2.42
N LEU A 73 16.41 -26.01 3.51
CA LEU A 73 17.65 -25.52 4.11
C LEU A 73 18.18 -26.46 5.19
N PRO A 74 19.52 -26.54 5.39
CA PRO A 74 20.09 -27.30 6.49
C PRO A 74 19.74 -26.66 7.84
N PRO A 75 19.56 -27.48 8.90
CA PRO A 75 19.31 -26.96 10.24
C PRO A 75 20.55 -26.21 10.78
N VAL A 76 20.30 -25.20 11.61
CA VAL A 76 21.33 -24.50 12.39
C VAL A 76 21.50 -25.15 13.76
N LYS A 77 22.66 -24.93 14.39
CA LYS A 77 22.99 -25.43 15.72
C LYS A 77 23.14 -24.28 16.71
N LEU A 78 22.63 -24.44 17.93
CA LEU A 78 22.90 -23.48 19.00
C LEU A 78 24.40 -23.43 19.31
N ASN A 79 24.94 -22.22 19.41
CA ASN A 79 26.31 -21.95 19.84
C ASN A 79 26.28 -21.10 21.12
N LYS A 80 27.02 -21.50 22.15
CA LYS A 80 26.93 -20.91 23.49
C LYS A 80 27.53 -19.51 23.52
N GLU A 81 28.60 -19.25 22.77
CA GLU A 81 29.22 -17.94 22.67
C GLU A 81 28.33 -16.96 21.91
N ILE A 82 27.73 -17.38 20.78
CA ILE A 82 26.75 -16.56 20.04
C ILE A 82 25.52 -16.27 20.93
N THR A 83 25.05 -17.27 21.69
CA THR A 83 23.93 -17.12 22.62
C THR A 83 24.26 -16.13 23.73
N GLN A 84 25.46 -16.21 24.30
CA GLN A 84 25.90 -15.25 25.31
C GLN A 84 25.96 -13.82 24.77
N ALA A 85 26.41 -13.63 23.53
CA ALA A 85 26.39 -12.33 22.86
C ALA A 85 24.96 -11.79 22.68
N ALA A 86 24.01 -12.65 22.28
CA ALA A 86 22.59 -12.28 22.17
C ALA A 86 21.98 -11.89 23.54
N ILE A 87 22.31 -12.63 24.61
CA ILE A 87 21.86 -12.32 25.99
C ILE A 87 22.41 -10.98 26.45
N ASN A 88 23.72 -10.73 26.24
CA ASN A 88 24.38 -9.49 26.62
C ASN A 88 23.76 -8.30 25.88
N HIS A 89 23.53 -8.46 24.57
CA HIS A 89 22.94 -7.40 23.76
C HIS A 89 21.49 -7.08 24.16
N ALA A 90 20.67 -8.10 24.44
CA ALA A 90 19.31 -7.89 24.94
C ALA A 90 19.30 -7.12 26.28
N LYS A 91 20.23 -7.44 27.19
CA LYS A 91 20.42 -6.69 28.45
C LYS A 91 20.86 -5.25 28.21
N TYR A 92 21.83 -5.04 27.32
CA TYR A 92 22.30 -3.71 26.95
C TYR A 92 21.16 -2.85 26.38
N TYR A 93 20.38 -3.39 25.45
CA TYR A 93 19.22 -2.70 24.89
C TYR A 93 18.20 -2.34 25.98
N ASN A 94 17.91 -3.28 26.90
CA ASN A 94 16.99 -3.03 28.01
C ASN A 94 17.45 -1.93 28.95
N LEU A 95 18.76 -1.80 29.18
CA LEU A 95 19.35 -0.77 30.03
C LEU A 95 19.31 0.62 29.39
N HIS A 96 19.59 0.72 28.09
CA HIS A 96 19.90 2.01 27.46
C HIS A 96 18.86 2.50 26.45
N GLU A 97 18.13 1.59 25.80
CA GLU A 97 17.29 1.91 24.63
C GLU A 97 15.79 1.59 24.84
N ARG A 98 15.43 0.86 25.91
CA ARG A 98 14.03 0.50 26.21
C ARG A 98 13.12 1.74 26.32
N GLY A 99 11.98 1.69 25.65
CA GLY A 99 10.98 2.76 25.66
C GLY A 99 11.25 3.88 24.64
N LYS A 100 12.41 3.88 23.97
CA LYS A 100 12.65 4.77 22.83
C LYS A 100 11.99 4.22 21.56
N LYS A 101 11.80 5.09 20.57
CA LYS A 101 11.36 4.68 19.23
C LYS A 101 12.45 3.78 18.62
N VAL A 102 12.05 2.58 18.22
CA VAL A 102 12.94 1.61 17.58
C VAL A 102 13.38 2.14 16.22
N THR A 103 14.68 2.11 15.96
CA THR A 103 15.30 2.37 14.65
C THR A 103 16.40 1.34 14.40
N LEU A 104 17.07 1.37 13.25
CA LEU A 104 18.20 0.50 12.95
C LEU A 104 19.37 0.63 13.95
N SER A 105 19.43 1.70 14.75
CA SER A 105 20.41 1.83 15.84
C SER A 105 20.22 0.80 16.95
N ALA A 106 19.08 0.10 17.00
CA ALA A 106 18.81 -0.95 18.00
C ALA A 106 19.86 -2.07 17.97
N HIS A 107 20.46 -2.33 16.80
CA HIS A 107 21.50 -3.35 16.60
C HIS A 107 22.89 -2.93 17.10
N GLN A 108 23.04 -1.68 17.57
CA GLN A 108 24.32 -1.10 17.93
C GLN A 108 24.49 -0.93 19.44
N GLU A 109 25.71 -1.16 19.94
CA GLU A 109 26.11 -0.74 21.28
C GLU A 109 27.07 0.44 21.21
N LYS A 110 27.01 1.31 22.23
CA LYS A 110 27.85 2.51 22.31
C LYS A 110 28.98 2.28 23.30
N MET A 111 30.21 2.44 22.81
CA MET A 111 31.42 2.32 23.63
C MET A 111 31.36 3.25 24.84
N GLY A 112 31.72 2.71 26.02
CA GLY A 112 31.75 3.43 27.28
C GLY A 112 30.45 3.41 28.09
N LEU A 113 29.36 2.84 27.56
CA LEU A 113 28.15 2.58 28.34
C LEU A 113 28.22 1.22 29.07
N GLU A 114 27.52 1.13 30.20
CA GLU A 114 27.46 -0.09 31.01
C GLU A 114 26.95 -1.28 30.16
N GLY A 115 27.62 -2.43 30.29
CA GLY A 115 27.25 -3.64 29.53
C GLY A 115 27.71 -3.64 28.08
N PHE A 116 28.47 -2.64 27.62
CA PHE A 116 29.07 -2.64 26.28
C PHE A 116 30.01 -3.85 26.09
N THR A 117 29.77 -4.60 25.02
CA THR A 117 30.57 -5.77 24.60
C THR A 117 31.09 -5.66 23.17
N GLY A 118 30.46 -4.82 22.34
CA GLY A 118 30.92 -4.54 20.98
C GLY A 118 29.89 -3.76 20.17
N THR A 119 30.36 -2.89 19.27
CA THR A 119 29.48 -1.99 18.51
C THR A 119 28.46 -2.73 17.67
N GLY A 120 28.85 -3.77 16.93
CA GLY A 120 27.97 -4.58 16.09
C GLY A 120 27.91 -6.04 16.53
N PRO A 121 27.00 -6.85 15.93
CA PRO A 121 26.78 -8.23 16.32
C PRO A 121 28.04 -9.10 16.18
N PHE A 122 28.86 -8.86 15.16
CA PHE A 122 30.12 -9.58 14.99
C PHE A 122 31.10 -9.31 16.14
N GLU A 123 31.30 -8.03 16.50
CA GLU A 123 32.19 -7.64 17.59
C GLU A 123 31.73 -8.25 18.91
N ARG A 124 30.42 -8.28 19.17
CA ARG A 124 29.83 -8.89 20.36
C ARG A 124 30.03 -10.40 20.40
N MET A 125 29.79 -11.10 19.28
CA MET A 125 30.04 -12.53 19.18
C MET A 125 31.53 -12.87 19.38
N LYS A 126 32.42 -12.07 18.79
CA LYS A 126 33.87 -12.21 19.00
C LYS A 126 34.27 -11.98 20.46
N ALA A 127 33.72 -10.94 21.10
CA ALA A 127 33.97 -10.65 22.52
C ALA A 127 33.47 -11.77 23.45
N ALA A 128 32.39 -12.46 23.06
CA ALA A 128 31.88 -13.64 23.75
C ALA A 128 32.70 -14.93 23.48
N GLY A 129 33.71 -14.86 22.61
CA GLY A 129 34.61 -15.99 22.31
C GLY A 129 34.22 -16.84 21.10
N TRP A 130 33.29 -16.40 20.26
CA TRP A 130 32.86 -17.18 19.09
C TRP A 130 34.03 -17.47 18.14
N ASN A 131 34.24 -18.76 17.82
CA ASN A 131 35.28 -19.21 16.92
C ASN A 131 34.75 -19.28 15.47
N TYR A 132 34.98 -18.21 14.71
CA TYR A 132 34.44 -18.01 13.36
C TYR A 132 35.37 -18.43 12.21
N GLY A 133 36.53 -19.02 12.52
CA GLY A 133 37.51 -19.45 11.52
C GLY A 133 38.11 -18.31 10.69
N THR A 134 38.52 -18.60 9.45
CA THR A 134 39.19 -17.64 8.54
C THR A 134 38.23 -16.80 7.70
N SER A 135 36.96 -17.18 7.57
CA SER A 135 35.95 -16.44 6.83
C SER A 135 34.57 -16.66 7.43
N TYR A 136 33.82 -15.57 7.61
CA TYR A 136 32.59 -15.56 8.40
C TYR A 136 31.43 -14.82 7.71
N ARG A 137 30.23 -15.15 8.16
CA ARG A 137 28.98 -14.45 7.89
C ARG A 137 28.22 -14.29 9.20
N THR A 138 27.63 -13.12 9.39
CA THR A 138 26.87 -12.80 10.60
C THR A 138 25.56 -12.12 10.25
N GLY A 139 24.52 -12.43 11.01
CA GLY A 139 23.23 -11.74 10.97
C GLY A 139 22.71 -11.50 12.37
N GLU A 140 21.85 -10.51 12.52
CA GLU A 140 21.13 -10.26 13.78
C GLU A 140 19.71 -9.84 13.49
N VAL A 141 18.77 -10.29 14.31
CA VAL A 141 17.38 -9.82 14.32
C VAL A 141 16.93 -9.58 15.76
N MET A 142 16.05 -8.60 15.96
CA MET A 142 15.55 -8.20 17.28
C MET A 142 14.02 -8.07 17.27
N HIS A 143 13.37 -8.39 18.40
CA HIS A 143 11.92 -8.27 18.56
C HIS A 143 11.58 -7.92 20.00
N PHE A 144 10.71 -6.94 20.19
CA PHE A 144 10.38 -6.41 21.52
C PHE A 144 8.99 -6.85 22.00
N GLY A 145 8.77 -6.80 23.32
CA GLY A 145 7.50 -7.17 23.96
C GLY A 145 7.13 -8.66 23.91
N GLN A 146 8.11 -9.53 23.70
CA GLN A 146 7.87 -10.95 23.44
C GLN A 146 7.70 -11.78 24.72
N LYS A 147 6.87 -12.82 24.64
CA LYS A 147 6.61 -13.75 25.75
C LYS A 147 7.45 -15.04 25.67
N SER A 148 7.94 -15.38 24.49
CA SER A 148 8.82 -16.53 24.23
C SER A 148 9.69 -16.28 23.00
N SER A 149 10.84 -16.93 22.92
CA SER A 149 11.69 -16.89 21.73
C SER A 149 11.01 -17.53 20.52
N THR A 150 10.13 -18.52 20.71
CA THR A 150 9.35 -19.12 19.61
C THR A 150 8.38 -18.12 18.98
N MET A 151 7.70 -17.29 19.79
CA MET A 151 6.84 -16.23 19.27
C MET A 151 7.64 -15.17 18.51
N ALA A 152 8.80 -14.77 19.03
CA ALA A 152 9.70 -13.84 18.35
C ALA A 152 10.16 -14.40 17.00
N MET A 153 10.53 -15.68 16.98
CA MET A 153 10.98 -16.39 15.79
C MET A 153 9.90 -16.46 14.70
N GLN A 154 8.65 -16.76 15.09
CA GLN A 154 7.53 -16.70 14.15
C GLN A 154 7.30 -15.27 13.65
N GLY A 155 7.38 -14.27 14.55
CA GLY A 155 7.25 -12.85 14.18
C GLY A 155 8.25 -12.42 13.11
N TRP A 156 9.53 -12.79 13.24
CA TRP A 156 10.53 -12.51 12.19
C TRP A 156 10.23 -13.26 10.89
N LEU A 157 9.81 -14.52 10.96
CA LEU A 157 9.39 -15.29 9.78
C LEU A 157 8.16 -14.68 9.11
N ASP A 158 7.35 -13.88 9.79
CA ASP A 158 6.17 -13.21 9.22
C ASP A 158 6.49 -11.86 8.55
N THR A 159 7.75 -11.42 8.57
CA THR A 159 8.23 -10.16 7.96
C THR A 159 9.05 -10.42 6.68
N ALA A 160 9.45 -9.37 5.96
CA ALA A 160 10.24 -9.53 4.72
C ALA A 160 11.75 -9.64 5.03
N TYR A 161 12.33 -8.61 5.62
CA TYR A 161 13.78 -8.47 5.74
C TYR A 161 14.35 -9.36 6.85
N HIS A 162 13.68 -9.49 7.99
CA HIS A 162 14.14 -10.43 9.02
C HIS A 162 14.03 -11.88 8.55
N ARG A 163 13.03 -12.23 7.73
CA ARG A 163 12.91 -13.57 7.13
C ARG A 163 14.10 -13.88 6.21
N ASP A 164 14.54 -12.94 5.38
CA ASP A 164 15.72 -13.14 4.51
C ASP A 164 16.99 -13.42 5.33
N ILE A 165 17.11 -12.82 6.52
CA ILE A 165 18.20 -13.07 7.46
C ILE A 165 18.05 -14.44 8.14
N ILE A 166 16.90 -14.73 8.76
CA ILE A 166 16.65 -15.98 9.50
C ILE A 166 16.77 -17.23 8.61
N LEU A 167 16.29 -17.14 7.36
CA LEU A 167 16.38 -18.21 6.37
C LEU A 167 17.62 -18.10 5.48
N GLY A 168 18.62 -17.29 5.87
CA GLY A 168 19.88 -17.19 5.16
C GLY A 168 20.59 -18.55 5.08
N SER A 169 20.94 -18.99 3.87
CA SER A 169 21.61 -20.26 3.61
C SER A 169 23.07 -20.27 4.09
N ALA A 170 23.66 -19.11 4.31
CA ALA A 170 25.04 -18.97 4.76
C ALA A 170 25.25 -19.31 6.23
N TYR A 171 24.18 -19.39 7.03
CA TYR A 171 24.26 -19.60 8.48
C TYR A 171 24.13 -21.08 8.85
N ASN A 172 24.97 -21.54 9.78
CA ASN A 172 24.97 -22.89 10.33
C ASN A 172 24.96 -22.91 11.87
N GLU A 173 25.20 -21.76 12.51
CA GLU A 173 25.15 -21.57 13.95
C GLU A 173 24.18 -20.44 14.31
N ILE A 174 23.57 -20.53 15.48
CA ILE A 174 22.60 -19.55 15.99
C ILE A 174 22.79 -19.35 17.50
N GLY A 175 22.53 -18.15 17.98
CA GLY A 175 22.30 -17.88 19.40
C GLY A 175 20.96 -17.18 19.58
N ILE A 176 20.20 -17.62 20.57
CA ILE A 176 18.82 -17.19 20.81
C ILE A 176 18.74 -16.65 22.22
N ALA A 177 18.18 -15.46 22.41
CA ALA A 177 17.98 -14.87 23.72
C ALA A 177 16.61 -14.21 23.83
N LEU A 178 16.03 -14.28 25.03
CA LEU A 178 14.89 -13.47 25.46
C LEU A 178 15.20 -12.93 26.86
N VAL A 179 15.29 -11.61 27.00
CA VAL A 179 15.55 -10.93 28.28
C VAL A 179 14.51 -9.82 28.47
N ASP A 180 13.68 -9.94 29.50
CA ASP A 180 12.64 -8.95 29.88
C ASP A 180 11.76 -8.45 28.72
N GLY A 181 11.43 -9.35 27.79
CA GLY A 181 10.61 -9.07 26.61
C GLY A 181 11.38 -8.66 25.36
N THR A 182 12.71 -8.50 25.44
CA THR A 182 13.58 -8.23 24.29
C THR A 182 14.19 -9.54 23.79
N ALA A 183 13.75 -9.98 22.62
CA ALA A 183 14.28 -11.15 21.92
C ALA A 183 15.39 -10.73 20.95
N VAL A 184 16.49 -11.46 20.95
CA VAL A 184 17.63 -11.26 20.05
C VAL A 184 18.04 -12.61 19.48
N VAL A 185 18.23 -12.67 18.16
CA VAL A 185 18.86 -13.80 17.49
C VAL A 185 20.10 -13.31 16.76
N ASN A 186 21.23 -13.94 17.07
CA ASN A 186 22.47 -13.79 16.33
C ASN A 186 22.73 -15.06 15.51
N LEU A 187 23.17 -14.88 14.27
CA LEU A 187 23.46 -15.96 13.34
C LEU A 187 24.94 -15.96 12.98
N GLY A 188 25.53 -17.15 12.98
CA GLY A 188 26.92 -17.40 12.60
C GLY A 188 27.01 -18.36 11.42
N GLY A 189 27.97 -18.14 10.54
CA GLY A 189 28.21 -18.96 9.36
C GLY A 189 29.64 -18.85 8.86
N SER A 190 30.12 -19.88 8.16
CA SER A 190 31.40 -19.85 7.44
C SER A 190 31.19 -19.64 5.94
N TYR A 191 32.26 -19.30 5.20
CA TYR A 191 32.15 -19.19 3.74
C TYR A 191 31.75 -20.52 3.07
N GLN A 192 32.14 -21.66 3.63
CA GLN A 192 31.78 -22.98 3.09
C GLN A 192 30.29 -23.33 3.25
N SER A 193 29.60 -22.82 4.28
CA SER A 193 28.15 -23.00 4.40
C SER A 193 27.36 -22.22 3.34
N SER A 194 27.93 -21.12 2.82
CA SER A 194 27.30 -20.31 1.76
C SER A 194 27.15 -21.01 0.42
N MET A 195 27.89 -22.11 0.19
CA MET A 195 27.84 -22.90 -1.04
C MET A 195 26.78 -24.02 -1.03
N GLN A 196 26.07 -24.25 0.09
CA GLN A 196 25.29 -25.48 0.26
C GLN A 196 23.85 -25.44 -0.26
N SER A 197 23.24 -24.26 -0.51
CA SER A 197 21.90 -24.21 -1.11
C SER A 197 21.94 -23.61 -2.51
N ASN A 198 22.09 -24.49 -3.51
CA ASN A 198 21.99 -24.13 -4.92
C ASN A 198 20.53 -24.26 -5.45
N ARG A 199 19.54 -24.16 -4.56
CA ARG A 199 18.12 -24.39 -4.87
C ARG A 199 17.29 -23.21 -4.41
N ILE A 200 16.25 -22.91 -5.19
CA ILE A 200 15.21 -21.96 -4.80
C ILE A 200 14.50 -22.47 -3.55
N PHE A 201 14.18 -21.57 -2.63
CA PHE A 201 13.26 -21.84 -1.54
C PHE A 201 12.18 -20.78 -1.45
N VAL A 202 11.01 -21.18 -0.96
CA VAL A 202 9.81 -20.33 -0.90
C VAL A 202 9.20 -20.34 0.49
N TYR A 203 8.59 -19.22 0.85
CA TYR A 203 7.87 -19.09 2.11
C TYR A 203 6.62 -18.20 1.91
N PRO A 204 5.41 -18.59 2.36
CA PRO A 204 5.04 -19.89 2.93
C PRO A 204 5.49 -21.07 2.08
N TYR A 205 5.97 -22.14 2.74
CA TYR A 205 6.44 -23.32 2.03
C TYR A 205 5.27 -24.15 1.48
N GLN A 206 5.60 -25.10 0.59
CA GLN A 206 4.59 -25.96 -0.04
C GLN A 206 3.77 -26.71 1.01
N GLY A 207 2.45 -26.50 0.99
CA GLY A 207 1.50 -27.14 1.91
C GLY A 207 1.47 -26.54 3.32
N MET A 208 2.12 -25.40 3.56
CA MET A 208 2.06 -24.72 4.86
C MET A 208 0.59 -24.38 5.19
N THR A 209 0.19 -24.64 6.43
CA THR A 209 -1.16 -24.33 6.93
C THR A 209 -1.07 -23.31 8.07
N ASN A 210 -2.20 -22.73 8.44
CA ASN A 210 -2.28 -21.70 9.47
C ASN A 210 -1.42 -20.45 9.20
N VAL A 211 -1.19 -20.13 7.92
CA VAL A 211 -0.47 -18.91 7.52
C VAL A 211 -1.30 -17.68 7.92
N PRO A 212 -0.71 -16.63 8.52
CA PRO A 212 -1.43 -15.38 8.74
C PRO A 212 -1.99 -14.80 7.44
N VAL A 213 -2.95 -13.89 7.54
CA VAL A 213 -3.62 -13.36 6.35
C VAL A 213 -3.03 -12.05 5.83
N GLY A 214 -2.27 -11.35 6.67
CA GLY A 214 -1.85 -9.98 6.42
C GLY A 214 -0.48 -9.66 7.00
N PHE A 215 0.07 -8.55 6.52
CA PHE A 215 1.23 -7.87 7.06
C PHE A 215 0.89 -6.38 7.24
N TYR A 216 1.22 -5.85 8.41
CA TYR A 216 0.71 -4.56 8.90
C TYR A 216 1.82 -3.55 9.17
N GLY A 217 2.90 -3.61 8.37
CA GLY A 217 4.02 -2.69 8.47
C GLY A 217 4.89 -2.84 9.72
N ASN A 218 4.77 -3.97 10.43
CA ASN A 218 5.51 -4.25 11.67
C ASN A 218 6.95 -4.70 11.39
N GLU A 219 7.73 -3.88 10.66
CA GLU A 219 9.14 -4.11 10.34
C GLU A 219 9.88 -2.78 10.20
N VAL A 220 11.18 -2.74 10.53
CA VAL A 220 12.03 -1.56 10.37
C VAL A 220 13.30 -1.96 9.58
N PRO A 221 13.51 -1.43 8.36
CA PRO A 221 12.58 -0.57 7.59
C PRO A 221 11.30 -1.30 7.20
N ASN A 222 10.19 -0.55 7.04
CA ASN A 222 8.92 -1.12 6.62
C ASN A 222 8.91 -1.33 5.09
N PRO A 223 8.78 -2.57 4.58
CA PRO A 223 8.77 -2.81 3.15
C PRO A 223 7.56 -2.18 2.44
N LEU A 224 6.48 -1.85 3.13
CA LEU A 224 5.28 -1.26 2.51
C LEU A 224 5.40 0.24 2.23
N ASP A 225 6.34 0.94 2.87
CA ASP A 225 6.52 2.39 2.71
C ASP A 225 6.77 2.76 1.23
N GLN A 226 7.50 1.91 0.50
CA GLN A 226 7.79 2.12 -0.92
C GLN A 226 6.54 2.10 -1.82
N PHE A 227 5.46 1.46 -1.35
CA PHE A 227 4.19 1.37 -2.08
C PHE A 227 3.15 2.36 -1.56
N ASN A 228 3.49 3.14 -0.52
CA ASN A 228 2.60 4.08 0.16
C ASN A 228 1.29 3.42 0.63
N VAL A 229 1.40 2.24 1.24
CA VAL A 229 0.29 1.49 1.85
C VAL A 229 0.61 1.11 3.28
N GLU A 230 -0.41 1.08 4.14
CA GLU A 230 -0.23 0.76 5.57
C GLU A 230 -0.22 -0.76 5.83
N HIS A 231 -0.84 -1.54 4.96
CA HIS A 231 -0.95 -2.99 5.10
C HIS A 231 -1.01 -3.69 3.73
N SER A 232 -0.71 -4.98 3.75
CA SER A 232 -0.85 -5.90 2.62
C SER A 232 -1.37 -7.25 3.11
N GLY A 233 -1.80 -8.12 2.20
CA GLY A 233 -1.91 -9.54 2.53
C GLY A 233 -0.57 -10.13 2.96
N TYR A 234 -0.59 -11.36 3.46
CA TYR A 234 0.60 -12.01 3.99
C TYR A 234 1.75 -12.05 2.98
N ILE A 235 2.97 -11.74 3.44
CA ILE A 235 4.16 -11.65 2.61
C ILE A 235 4.54 -13.03 2.09
N ILE A 236 4.63 -13.16 0.77
CA ILE A 236 5.12 -14.36 0.09
C ILE A 236 6.52 -14.08 -0.44
N SER A 237 7.45 -15.02 -0.30
CA SER A 237 8.83 -14.85 -0.72
C SER A 237 9.34 -16.06 -1.51
N ALA A 238 10.20 -15.78 -2.50
CA ALA A 238 10.96 -16.77 -3.24
C ALA A 238 12.43 -16.33 -3.37
N SER A 239 13.34 -17.08 -2.78
CA SER A 239 14.78 -16.80 -2.77
C SER A 239 15.49 -17.74 -3.72
N VAL A 240 16.12 -17.20 -4.77
CA VAL A 240 16.75 -17.98 -5.84
C VAL A 240 18.26 -18.18 -5.59
N PRO A 241 18.87 -19.23 -6.18
CA PRO A 241 20.33 -19.36 -6.19
C PRO A 241 20.93 -18.33 -7.16
N GLY A 242 21.78 -17.44 -6.66
CA GLY A 242 22.38 -16.37 -7.46
C GLY A 242 21.52 -15.12 -7.57
N LYS A 243 21.73 -14.33 -8.62
CA LYS A 243 21.00 -13.07 -8.84
C LYS A 243 19.73 -13.32 -9.64
N LEU A 244 18.61 -12.76 -9.20
CA LEU A 244 17.34 -12.80 -9.91
C LEU A 244 17.32 -11.72 -11.00
N ASP A 245 17.42 -12.13 -12.26
CA ASP A 245 17.47 -11.21 -13.40
C ASP A 245 16.11 -10.96 -14.04
N TRP A 246 15.20 -11.94 -13.98
CA TRP A 246 13.86 -11.83 -14.53
C TRP A 246 12.87 -12.71 -13.74
N HIS A 247 11.62 -12.26 -13.62
CA HIS A 247 10.55 -13.04 -13.05
C HIS A 247 9.16 -12.64 -13.58
N GLU A 248 8.23 -13.58 -13.49
CA GLU A 248 6.80 -13.39 -13.67
C GLU A 248 6.07 -14.23 -12.62
N ALA A 249 5.18 -13.61 -11.84
CA ALA A 249 4.46 -14.28 -10.77
C ALA A 249 2.95 -14.08 -10.88
N SER A 250 2.18 -15.05 -10.41
CA SER A 250 0.74 -14.93 -10.18
C SER A 250 0.34 -15.58 -8.86
N ILE A 251 -0.67 -15.02 -8.21
CA ILE A 251 -1.30 -15.57 -7.02
C ILE A 251 -2.76 -15.85 -7.38
N LEU A 252 -3.19 -17.08 -7.17
CA LEU A 252 -4.56 -17.54 -7.42
C LEU A 252 -5.23 -17.90 -6.10
N ASP A 253 -6.48 -17.48 -5.92
CA ASP A 253 -7.33 -18.00 -4.84
C ASP A 253 -7.82 -19.43 -5.16
N GLU A 254 -8.53 -20.03 -4.21
CA GLU A 254 -9.07 -21.40 -4.36
C GLU A 254 -10.08 -21.55 -5.51
N LYS A 255 -10.67 -20.46 -5.97
CA LYS A 255 -11.63 -20.42 -7.10
C LYS A 255 -10.92 -20.18 -8.43
N GLY A 256 -9.60 -19.96 -8.41
CA GLY A 256 -8.79 -19.67 -9.59
C GLY A 256 -8.76 -18.19 -9.99
N ASN A 257 -9.28 -17.28 -9.16
CA ASN A 257 -9.20 -15.85 -9.43
C ASN A 257 -7.81 -15.30 -9.11
N ASN A 258 -7.34 -14.34 -9.91
CA ASN A 258 -6.09 -13.63 -9.63
C ASN A 258 -6.22 -12.73 -8.39
N VAL A 259 -5.23 -12.81 -7.51
CA VAL A 259 -5.03 -11.91 -6.37
C VAL A 259 -3.93 -10.90 -6.73
N PRO A 260 -4.25 -9.60 -6.91
CA PRO A 260 -3.25 -8.58 -7.21
C PRO A 260 -2.23 -8.43 -6.09
N PHE A 261 -0.98 -8.10 -6.42
CA PHE A 261 0.10 -7.87 -5.45
C PHE A 261 1.03 -6.72 -5.87
N TYR A 262 1.79 -6.20 -4.91
CA TYR A 262 3.04 -5.46 -5.13
C TYR A 262 4.22 -6.43 -5.10
N ALA A 263 5.32 -6.09 -5.76
CA ALA A 263 6.52 -6.93 -5.79
C ALA A 263 7.79 -6.13 -5.51
N GLU A 264 8.73 -6.76 -4.83
CA GLU A 264 10.06 -6.22 -4.51
C GLU A 264 11.10 -7.30 -4.72
N VAL A 265 12.25 -6.96 -5.32
CA VAL A 265 13.43 -7.83 -5.34
C VAL A 265 14.44 -7.28 -4.36
N SER A 266 14.60 -7.95 -3.22
CA SER A 266 15.55 -7.59 -2.17
C SER A 266 16.87 -8.33 -2.33
N SER A 267 17.97 -7.64 -2.00
CA SER A 267 19.35 -8.17 -2.08
C SER A 267 19.72 -8.79 -3.44
N GLY A 268 19.01 -8.41 -4.50
CA GLY A 268 19.18 -8.93 -5.86
C GLY A 268 18.77 -10.40 -6.06
N ARG A 269 18.17 -11.08 -5.08
CA ARG A 269 17.89 -12.54 -5.16
C ARG A 269 16.58 -13.00 -4.54
N THR A 270 16.01 -12.24 -3.61
CA THR A 270 14.76 -12.64 -2.93
C THR A 270 13.62 -11.79 -3.49
N LEU A 271 12.66 -12.45 -4.16
CA LEU A 271 11.43 -11.84 -4.62
C LEU A 271 10.39 -11.90 -3.48
N PHE A 272 9.92 -10.73 -3.05
CA PHE A 272 8.77 -10.59 -2.17
C PHE A 272 7.53 -10.19 -2.96
N LEU A 273 6.40 -10.84 -2.66
CA LEU A 273 5.08 -10.52 -3.18
C LEU A 273 4.19 -10.11 -2.00
N TYR A 274 3.59 -8.92 -2.10
CA TYR A 274 2.70 -8.34 -1.10
C TYR A 274 1.29 -8.23 -1.69
N PRO A 275 0.36 -9.18 -1.42
CA PRO A 275 -1.00 -9.09 -1.91
C PRO A 275 -1.63 -7.74 -1.55
N LYS A 276 -2.35 -7.10 -2.48
CA LYS A 276 -2.91 -5.75 -2.28
C LYS A 276 -4.07 -5.71 -1.28
N SER A 277 -4.60 -6.86 -0.91
CA SER A 277 -5.69 -7.02 0.03
C SER A 277 -5.33 -8.09 1.04
N ILE A 278 -5.85 -7.98 2.26
CA ILE A 278 -5.74 -9.03 3.27
C ILE A 278 -6.32 -10.33 2.70
N LEU A 279 -5.58 -11.41 2.89
CA LEU A 279 -6.01 -12.72 2.41
C LEU A 279 -7.22 -13.19 3.22
N GLN A 280 -8.10 -13.96 2.61
CA GLN A 280 -9.22 -14.55 3.31
C GLN A 280 -8.73 -15.68 4.22
N GLY A 281 -9.35 -15.84 5.39
CA GLY A 281 -9.03 -16.90 6.34
C GLY A 281 -9.57 -18.26 5.93
N TYR A 282 -8.83 -19.33 6.22
CA TYR A 282 -9.12 -20.72 5.86
C TYR A 282 -9.14 -21.01 4.35
N HIS A 283 -8.55 -20.13 3.54
CA HIS A 283 -8.47 -20.29 2.09
C HIS A 283 -7.10 -20.81 1.65
N THR A 284 -7.09 -21.52 0.53
CA THR A 284 -5.86 -21.97 -0.12
C THR A 284 -5.48 -20.99 -1.23
N TYR A 285 -4.23 -20.56 -1.23
CA TYR A 285 -3.66 -19.72 -2.28
C TYR A 285 -2.59 -20.48 -3.03
N ARG A 286 -2.60 -20.40 -4.36
CA ARG A 286 -1.59 -20.99 -5.23
C ARG A 286 -0.74 -19.90 -5.87
N ILE A 287 0.56 -20.06 -5.81
CA ILE A 287 1.53 -19.18 -6.44
C ILE A 287 2.15 -19.89 -7.62
N ASN A 288 2.22 -19.20 -8.75
CA ASN A 288 2.97 -19.64 -9.91
C ASN A 288 4.06 -18.62 -10.16
N LEU A 289 5.30 -19.10 -10.25
CA LEU A 289 6.48 -18.28 -10.49
C LEU A 289 7.23 -18.84 -11.68
N ALA A 290 7.46 -18.01 -12.69
CA ALA A 290 8.51 -18.20 -13.66
C ALA A 290 9.67 -17.26 -13.32
N TYR A 291 10.90 -17.74 -13.34
CA TYR A 291 12.06 -16.93 -12.98
C TYR A 291 13.30 -17.32 -13.75
N ARG A 292 14.26 -16.40 -13.86
CA ARG A 292 15.58 -16.64 -14.44
C ARG A 292 16.66 -16.00 -13.56
N THR A 293 17.74 -16.74 -13.35
CA THR A 293 18.91 -16.27 -12.61
C THR A 293 20.06 -15.95 -13.56
N ASP A 294 21.06 -15.20 -13.08
CA ASP A 294 22.32 -14.92 -13.79
C ASP A 294 23.07 -16.16 -14.27
N SER A 295 22.85 -17.30 -13.60
CA SER A 295 23.45 -18.59 -13.95
C SER A 295 22.66 -19.42 -15.00
N SER A 296 21.49 -18.97 -15.47
CA SER A 296 20.61 -19.73 -16.37
C SER A 296 20.09 -18.88 -17.53
N SER A 297 20.18 -19.37 -18.77
CA SER A 297 19.59 -18.70 -19.93
C SER A 297 18.07 -18.91 -20.04
N GLU A 298 17.58 -20.08 -19.60
CA GLU A 298 16.17 -20.47 -19.70
C GLU A 298 15.39 -20.16 -18.41
N PRO A 299 14.12 -19.69 -18.53
CA PRO A 299 13.24 -19.51 -17.38
C PRO A 299 12.84 -20.85 -16.71
N GLN A 300 13.02 -20.92 -15.40
CA GLN A 300 12.54 -22.02 -14.56
C GLN A 300 11.13 -21.71 -14.05
N ARG A 301 10.32 -22.74 -13.79
CA ARG A 301 8.94 -22.61 -13.30
C ARG A 301 8.74 -23.36 -12.00
N LEU A 302 8.05 -22.71 -11.06
CA LEU A 302 7.67 -23.25 -9.77
C LEU A 302 6.19 -22.95 -9.50
N SER A 303 5.46 -23.93 -8.96
CA SER A 303 4.10 -23.71 -8.47
C SER A 303 3.97 -24.34 -7.09
N TRP A 304 3.44 -23.60 -6.14
CA TRP A 304 3.22 -24.08 -4.78
C TRP A 304 1.98 -23.45 -4.17
N SER A 305 1.50 -23.98 -3.06
CA SER A 305 0.31 -23.49 -2.38
C SER A 305 0.45 -23.52 -0.87
N PHE A 306 -0.22 -22.60 -0.21
CA PHE A 306 -0.38 -22.58 1.25
C PHE A 306 -1.83 -22.31 1.63
N LYS A 307 -2.18 -22.62 2.88
CA LYS A 307 -3.50 -22.36 3.45
C LYS A 307 -3.40 -21.37 4.59
N THR A 308 -4.18 -20.30 4.50
CA THR A 308 -4.30 -19.33 5.59
C THR A 308 -4.97 -19.96 6.81
N GLY A 309 -4.61 -19.48 7.99
CA GLY A 309 -5.31 -19.77 9.24
C GLY A 309 -6.67 -19.09 9.29
N LYS A 310 -7.22 -18.89 10.48
CA LYS A 310 -8.57 -18.34 10.69
C LYS A 310 -8.85 -17.02 9.97
N GLY A 311 -7.81 -16.27 9.64
CA GLY A 311 -7.93 -14.88 9.22
C GLY A 311 -8.45 -14.02 10.35
N HIS A 312 -8.54 -12.73 10.09
CA HIS A 312 -8.97 -11.80 11.12
C HIS A 312 -10.49 -11.81 11.15
N GLN A 313 -11.08 -11.95 12.33
CA GLN A 313 -12.52 -11.96 12.49
C GLN A 313 -13.01 -10.55 12.70
N ILE A 314 -14.02 -10.17 11.92
CA ILE A 314 -14.74 -8.93 12.16
C ILE A 314 -15.39 -8.99 13.54
N VAL A 315 -15.02 -8.04 14.40
CA VAL A 315 -15.50 -7.95 15.80
C VAL A 315 -16.49 -6.81 15.98
N SER A 316 -16.41 -5.77 15.16
CA SER A 316 -17.38 -4.68 15.16
C SER A 316 -17.47 -4.03 13.79
N ILE A 317 -18.61 -3.42 13.51
CA ILE A 317 -18.83 -2.62 12.29
C ILE A 317 -19.30 -1.22 12.66
N SER A 318 -18.87 -0.22 11.91
CA SER A 318 -19.25 1.16 12.12
C SER A 318 -19.44 1.89 10.81
N GLY A 319 -20.37 2.86 10.79
CA GLY A 319 -20.47 3.78 9.66
C GLY A 319 -19.18 4.56 9.51
N ALA A 320 -18.70 4.69 8.27
CA ALA A 320 -17.59 5.56 7.89
C ALA A 320 -17.80 7.01 8.37
N LEU A 321 -19.05 7.47 8.27
CA LEU A 321 -19.48 8.79 8.71
C LEU A 321 -20.56 8.63 9.77
N LYS A 322 -20.50 9.47 10.81
CA LYS A 322 -21.53 9.52 11.85
C LYS A 322 -22.81 10.21 11.37
N GLU A 323 -22.66 11.17 10.46
CA GLU A 323 -23.73 12.00 9.94
C GLU A 323 -23.56 12.19 8.42
N ILE A 324 -24.65 12.07 7.68
CA ILE A 324 -24.72 12.34 6.24
C ILE A 324 -25.89 13.29 5.98
N LEU A 325 -25.66 14.34 5.19
CA LEU A 325 -26.68 15.35 4.85
C LEU A 325 -26.95 15.32 3.35
N ILE A 326 -28.23 15.17 2.99
CA ILE A 326 -28.70 15.20 1.60
C ILE A 326 -29.93 16.08 1.48
N ASN A 327 -30.18 16.63 0.29
CA ASN A 327 -31.45 17.28 0.02
C ASN A 327 -32.53 16.25 -0.37
N GLU A 328 -33.80 16.62 -0.22
CA GLU A 328 -34.91 15.86 -0.81
C GLU A 328 -34.69 15.63 -2.32
N GLY A 329 -34.86 14.37 -2.74
CA GLY A 329 -34.64 13.90 -4.10
C GLY A 329 -33.21 13.41 -4.39
N GLU A 330 -32.23 13.71 -3.53
CA GLU A 330 -30.85 13.29 -3.72
C GLU A 330 -30.55 11.88 -3.19
N GLU A 331 -29.48 11.31 -3.70
CA GLU A 331 -28.99 9.99 -3.33
C GLU A 331 -27.59 10.08 -2.69
N THR A 332 -27.33 9.21 -1.71
CA THR A 332 -26.02 9.06 -1.08
C THR A 332 -25.73 7.60 -0.77
N SER A 333 -24.47 7.21 -0.88
CA SER A 333 -24.01 5.88 -0.46
C SER A 333 -23.48 5.94 0.97
N ILE A 334 -23.80 4.92 1.75
CA ILE A 334 -23.25 4.74 3.10
C ILE A 334 -22.08 3.77 3.00
N LYS A 335 -20.90 4.21 3.45
CA LYS A 335 -19.71 3.37 3.57
C LYS A 335 -19.62 2.80 4.97
N MET A 336 -19.18 1.55 5.08
CA MET A 336 -19.02 0.85 6.35
C MET A 336 -17.55 0.46 6.53
N ILE A 337 -17.11 0.45 7.79
CA ILE A 337 -15.79 -0.01 8.21
C ILE A 337 -15.98 -1.20 9.16
N GLY A 338 -15.24 -2.27 8.93
CA GLY A 338 -15.11 -3.39 9.85
C GLY A 338 -13.85 -3.23 10.68
N ARG A 339 -13.96 -3.44 11.99
CA ARG A 339 -12.81 -3.64 12.88
C ARG A 339 -12.66 -5.12 13.13
N TYR A 340 -11.43 -5.58 13.12
CA TYR A 340 -11.08 -6.99 13.24
C TYR A 340 -10.42 -7.29 14.60
N ASP A 341 -10.34 -8.57 14.96
CA ASP A 341 -9.85 -9.07 16.25
C ASP A 341 -8.36 -8.82 16.50
N ASP A 342 -7.62 -8.51 15.46
CA ASP A 342 -6.23 -8.05 15.47
C ASP A 342 -6.10 -6.50 15.50
N ASN A 343 -7.21 -5.79 15.63
CA ASN A 343 -7.35 -4.32 15.60
C ASN A 343 -7.17 -3.64 14.24
N VAL A 344 -7.07 -4.38 13.15
CA VAL A 344 -7.11 -3.78 11.82
C VAL A 344 -8.52 -3.26 11.51
N THR A 345 -8.60 -2.21 10.71
CA THR A 345 -9.86 -1.65 10.22
C THR A 345 -9.87 -1.55 8.71
N GLU A 346 -10.91 -2.09 8.07
CA GLU A 346 -11.03 -2.10 6.60
C GLU A 346 -12.42 -1.68 6.13
N PRO A 347 -12.54 -1.07 4.94
CA PRO A 347 -13.83 -0.85 4.30
C PRO A 347 -14.55 -2.18 4.02
N LEU A 348 -15.85 -2.24 4.33
CA LEU A 348 -16.68 -3.39 3.99
C LEU A 348 -17.29 -3.18 2.62
N THR A 349 -16.87 -4.01 1.65
CA THR A 349 -17.34 -3.93 0.25
C THR A 349 -18.53 -4.83 -0.04
N ASP A 350 -18.69 -5.91 0.73
CA ASP A 350 -19.69 -6.95 0.49
C ASP A 350 -20.42 -7.38 1.77
N GLN A 351 -21.56 -8.05 1.60
CA GLN A 351 -22.32 -8.70 2.69
C GLN A 351 -22.87 -7.77 3.78
N VAL A 352 -22.95 -6.47 3.50
CA VAL A 352 -23.61 -5.50 4.40
C VAL A 352 -25.09 -5.40 4.07
N ARG A 353 -25.96 -5.67 5.05
CA ARG A 353 -27.40 -5.45 4.96
C ARG A 353 -27.78 -4.18 5.71
N TYR A 354 -28.39 -3.22 5.02
CA TYR A 354 -28.83 -1.97 5.64
C TYR A 354 -30.31 -1.96 5.99
N VAL A 355 -30.67 -1.29 7.07
CA VAL A 355 -32.04 -1.07 7.54
C VAL A 355 -32.24 0.41 7.79
N SER A 356 -33.21 1.02 7.10
CA SER A 356 -33.64 2.40 7.36
C SER A 356 -34.69 2.43 8.46
N SER A 357 -34.62 3.44 9.34
CA SER A 357 -35.63 3.68 10.37
C SER A 357 -37.00 4.01 9.80
N ASN A 358 -37.07 4.58 8.58
CA ASN A 358 -38.33 4.90 7.91
C ASN A 358 -38.12 5.03 6.38
N ALA A 359 -38.57 4.02 5.63
CA ALA A 359 -38.45 3.97 4.18
C ALA A 359 -39.28 5.04 3.43
N ALA A 360 -40.30 5.63 4.07
CA ALA A 360 -41.11 6.70 3.47
C ALA A 360 -40.37 8.04 3.42
N GLY A 361 -39.34 8.22 4.25
CA GLY A 361 -38.53 9.44 4.29
C GLY A 361 -37.09 9.25 3.81
N LEU A 362 -36.52 8.07 4.01
CA LEU A 362 -35.20 7.67 3.49
C LEU A 362 -35.26 6.25 2.94
N LYS A 363 -35.23 6.11 1.61
CA LYS A 363 -35.43 4.85 0.91
C LYS A 363 -34.12 4.24 0.43
N LEU A 364 -33.87 2.96 0.73
CA LEU A 364 -32.79 2.20 0.11
C LEU A 364 -33.13 1.96 -1.37
N VAL A 365 -32.25 2.37 -2.29
CA VAL A 365 -32.45 2.27 -3.75
C VAL A 365 -31.41 1.37 -4.44
N SER A 366 -30.25 1.13 -3.81
CA SER A 366 -29.28 0.11 -4.20
C SER A 366 -28.53 -0.40 -2.95
N PRO A 367 -27.72 -1.48 -3.01
CA PRO A 367 -27.19 -2.20 -1.83
C PRO A 367 -26.54 -1.33 -0.73
N ALA A 368 -26.06 -0.12 -1.04
CA ALA A 368 -25.60 0.85 -0.05
C ALA A 368 -26.10 2.29 -0.30
N THR A 369 -26.96 2.51 -1.29
CA THR A 369 -27.39 3.85 -1.71
C THR A 369 -28.80 4.14 -1.23
N PHE A 370 -28.96 5.29 -0.59
CA PHE A 370 -30.22 5.80 -0.06
C PHE A 370 -30.64 7.07 -0.77
N LYS A 371 -31.94 7.19 -1.01
CA LYS A 371 -32.59 8.39 -1.54
C LYS A 371 -33.37 9.11 -0.44
N GLY A 372 -33.12 10.41 -0.29
CA GLY A 372 -33.92 11.28 0.59
C GLY A 372 -35.26 11.57 -0.05
N ILE A 373 -36.36 11.14 0.58
CA ILE A 373 -37.72 11.33 0.05
C ILE A 373 -38.41 12.53 0.70
N LYS A 374 -38.25 12.68 2.02
CA LYS A 374 -38.89 13.73 2.81
C LYS A 374 -37.91 14.29 3.82
N ALA A 375 -37.97 15.59 4.07
CA ALA A 375 -37.13 16.24 5.06
C ALA A 375 -37.37 15.68 6.46
N GLY A 376 -36.29 15.42 7.18
CA GLY A 376 -36.32 14.81 8.51
C GLY A 376 -34.97 14.23 8.93
N ASN A 377 -34.90 13.76 10.17
CA ASN A 377 -33.78 12.99 10.67
C ASN A 377 -34.12 11.50 10.59
N TYR A 378 -33.30 10.74 9.88
CA TYR A 378 -33.45 9.30 9.72
C TYR A 378 -32.20 8.60 10.23
N TYR A 379 -32.34 7.33 10.55
CA TYR A 379 -31.23 6.50 11.01
C TYR A 379 -31.12 5.27 10.13
N VAL A 380 -29.88 4.90 9.82
CA VAL A 380 -29.57 3.64 9.17
C VAL A 380 -28.75 2.79 10.12
N THR A 381 -29.11 1.52 10.21
CA THR A 381 -28.31 0.49 10.87
C THR A 381 -27.82 -0.49 9.81
N ALA A 382 -26.54 -0.84 9.86
CA ALA A 382 -25.93 -1.83 9.00
C ALA A 382 -25.69 -3.14 9.76
N HIS A 383 -25.77 -4.27 9.05
CA HIS A 383 -25.59 -5.60 9.62
C HIS A 383 -24.64 -6.44 8.77
N VAL A 384 -23.74 -7.17 9.42
CA VAL A 384 -22.85 -8.17 8.80
C VAL A 384 -22.86 -9.42 9.67
N GLY A 385 -23.44 -10.50 9.15
CA GLY A 385 -23.75 -11.68 9.97
C GLY A 385 -24.59 -11.30 11.19
N ASN A 386 -24.07 -11.58 12.39
CA ASN A 386 -24.71 -11.23 13.67
C ASN A 386 -24.30 -9.84 14.21
N LEU A 387 -23.38 -9.14 13.55
CA LEU A 387 -22.96 -7.81 13.97
C LEU A 387 -23.92 -6.74 13.50
N SER A 388 -24.06 -5.69 14.30
CA SER A 388 -24.85 -4.49 13.99
C SER A 388 -23.99 -3.26 14.23
N SER A 389 -24.10 -2.27 13.35
CA SER A 389 -23.48 -0.97 13.57
C SER A 389 -24.26 -0.16 14.61
N GLU A 390 -23.61 0.88 15.14
CA GLU A 390 -24.33 2.02 15.71
C GLU A 390 -25.23 2.69 14.65
N ARG A 391 -26.18 3.50 15.10
CA ARG A 391 -27.08 4.25 14.22
C ARG A 391 -26.30 5.34 13.48
N ILE A 392 -26.34 5.28 12.15
CA ILE A 392 -25.80 6.31 11.27
C ILE A 392 -26.91 7.32 10.99
N GLN A 393 -26.69 8.59 11.32
CA GLN A 393 -27.69 9.61 11.08
C GLN A 393 -27.64 10.06 9.61
N VAL A 394 -28.79 10.04 8.94
CA VAL A 394 -28.99 10.65 7.64
C VAL A 394 -30.03 11.75 7.78
N LYS A 395 -29.59 13.00 7.65
CA LYS A 395 -30.46 14.18 7.72
C LYS A 395 -30.85 14.59 6.32
N VAL A 396 -32.13 14.41 5.99
CA VAL A 396 -32.71 14.87 4.73
C VAL A 396 -33.19 16.30 4.94
N LEU A 397 -32.66 17.24 4.17
CA LEU A 397 -33.03 18.65 4.22
C LEU A 397 -34.05 18.98 3.13
N PRO A 398 -34.99 19.93 3.39
CA PRO A 398 -35.90 20.40 2.35
C PRO A 398 -35.12 20.92 1.15
N ARG A 399 -35.56 20.60 -0.06
CA ARG A 399 -34.91 21.10 -1.28
C ARG A 399 -34.87 22.63 -1.27
N LEU A 400 -33.74 23.21 -1.68
CA LEU A 400 -33.65 24.67 -1.84
C LEU A 400 -34.60 25.13 -2.95
N LYS A 401 -35.29 26.26 -2.70
CA LYS A 401 -36.17 26.89 -3.69
C LYS A 401 -35.36 27.34 -4.89
N THR A 402 -35.91 27.18 -6.09
CA THR A 402 -35.22 27.51 -7.34
C THR A 402 -35.87 28.71 -8.04
N LYS A 403 -35.05 29.47 -8.77
CA LYS A 403 -35.47 30.58 -9.63
C LYS A 403 -34.50 30.65 -10.80
N THR A 404 -35.02 30.94 -12.00
CA THR A 404 -34.18 31.10 -13.18
C THR A 404 -33.40 32.41 -13.09
N TYR A 405 -32.08 32.31 -13.12
CA TYR A 405 -31.14 33.43 -13.27
C TYR A 405 -30.47 33.35 -14.63
N PRO A 406 -30.13 34.50 -15.25
CA PRO A 406 -29.28 34.51 -16.43
C PRO A 406 -27.89 33.92 -16.11
N PRO A 407 -27.12 33.50 -17.13
CA PRO A 407 -25.74 33.11 -16.95
C PRO A 407 -24.94 34.19 -16.21
N LEU A 408 -24.04 33.77 -15.33
CA LEU A 408 -23.17 34.70 -14.61
C LEU A 408 -22.35 35.53 -15.60
N ASN A 409 -22.24 36.82 -15.32
CA ASN A 409 -21.33 37.72 -16.01
C ASN A 409 -20.44 38.45 -15.00
N ALA A 410 -19.22 38.79 -15.40
CA ALA A 410 -18.27 39.51 -14.55
C ALA A 410 -18.14 40.95 -15.05
N SER A 411 -18.98 41.86 -14.54
CA SER A 411 -18.73 43.29 -14.69
C SER A 411 -17.42 43.66 -13.95
N LYS A 412 -16.46 44.28 -14.64
CA LYS A 412 -15.09 44.55 -14.15
C LYS A 412 -14.38 43.25 -13.71
N PRO A 413 -14.02 42.37 -14.66
CA PRO A 413 -13.54 41.02 -14.37
C PRO A 413 -12.23 40.98 -13.57
N ALA A 414 -11.37 41.99 -13.69
CA ALA A 414 -10.09 42.09 -12.98
C ALA A 414 -10.22 42.53 -11.51
N SER A 415 -11.39 43.00 -11.06
CA SER A 415 -11.59 43.37 -9.66
C SER A 415 -11.67 42.15 -8.75
N THR A 416 -11.13 42.26 -7.54
CA THR A 416 -11.27 41.21 -6.51
C THR A 416 -12.75 40.97 -6.18
N VAL A 417 -13.14 39.71 -6.02
CA VAL A 417 -14.48 39.31 -5.60
C VAL A 417 -14.56 39.23 -4.07
N THR A 418 -15.62 39.77 -3.49
CA THR A 418 -15.84 39.67 -2.03
C THR A 418 -16.45 38.33 -1.63
N GLU A 419 -16.42 37.97 -0.34
CA GLU A 419 -17.08 36.75 0.15
C GLU A 419 -18.58 36.74 -0.17
N ALA A 420 -19.27 37.86 0.04
CA ALA A 420 -20.70 37.98 -0.29
C ALA A 420 -20.96 37.86 -1.80
N GLU A 421 -20.15 38.53 -2.63
CA GLU A 421 -20.29 38.44 -4.08
C GLU A 421 -20.10 37.00 -4.56
N PHE A 422 -19.02 36.34 -4.14
CA PHE A 422 -18.75 34.94 -4.51
C PHE A 422 -19.90 34.02 -4.08
N TRP A 423 -20.38 34.13 -2.84
CA TRP A 423 -21.45 33.27 -2.35
C TRP A 423 -22.77 33.48 -3.10
N MET A 424 -23.14 34.72 -3.40
CA MET A 424 -24.32 35.00 -4.22
C MET A 424 -24.16 34.45 -5.64
N MET A 425 -23.00 34.61 -6.26
CA MET A 425 -22.70 34.05 -7.59
C MET A 425 -22.82 32.52 -7.57
N PHE A 426 -22.29 31.85 -6.53
CA PHE A 426 -22.37 30.40 -6.39
C PHE A 426 -23.84 29.93 -6.29
N LEU A 427 -24.66 30.60 -5.48
CA LEU A 427 -26.09 30.30 -5.39
C LEU A 427 -26.84 30.55 -6.71
N GLN A 428 -26.55 31.65 -7.41
CA GLN A 428 -27.15 31.99 -8.71
C GLN A 428 -26.77 30.98 -9.79
N GLN A 429 -25.50 30.54 -9.85
CA GLN A 429 -25.04 29.51 -10.76
C GLN A 429 -25.84 28.20 -10.59
N TYR A 430 -26.28 27.92 -9.37
CA TYR A 430 -27.10 26.76 -9.03
C TYR A 430 -28.60 27.05 -9.04
N GLN A 431 -29.00 28.22 -9.54
CA GLN A 431 -30.39 28.63 -9.74
C GLN A 431 -31.20 28.64 -8.43
N ILE A 432 -30.54 28.94 -7.31
CA ILE A 432 -31.17 29.00 -5.98
C ILE A 432 -31.88 30.35 -5.83
N HIS A 433 -33.17 30.34 -5.49
CA HIS A 433 -33.98 31.54 -5.28
C HIS A 433 -33.60 32.24 -3.99
N ILE A 434 -32.57 33.10 -4.06
CA ILE A 434 -31.98 33.77 -2.90
C ILE A 434 -33.02 34.58 -2.13
N GLU A 435 -33.82 35.39 -2.84
CA GLU A 435 -34.77 36.32 -2.23
C GLU A 435 -35.87 35.62 -1.41
N ALA A 436 -36.18 34.36 -1.72
CA ALA A 436 -37.15 33.56 -0.98
C ALA A 436 -36.73 33.23 0.47
N TYR A 437 -35.50 33.59 0.84
CA TYR A 437 -34.91 33.42 2.16
C TYR A 437 -34.58 34.76 2.82
N ALA A 438 -35.05 35.90 2.31
CA ALA A 438 -34.81 37.20 2.92
C ALA A 438 -35.36 37.27 4.36
N PRO A 439 -34.61 37.85 5.33
CA PRO A 439 -35.15 38.16 6.65
C PRO A 439 -36.12 39.36 6.58
N SER A 440 -36.92 39.54 7.63
CA SER A 440 -37.86 40.66 7.75
C SER A 440 -37.18 42.04 7.87
N LYS A 441 -35.95 42.09 8.42
CA LYS A 441 -35.11 43.29 8.46
C LYS A 441 -33.75 42.97 7.88
N GLN A 442 -33.36 43.67 6.82
CA GLN A 442 -32.05 43.52 6.18
C GLN A 442 -31.07 44.54 6.76
N LYS A 443 -29.90 44.05 7.18
CA LYS A 443 -28.73 44.83 7.56
C LYS A 443 -27.69 44.88 6.44
N HIS A 444 -27.75 43.92 5.51
CA HIS A 444 -26.83 43.79 4.40
C HIS A 444 -27.54 43.18 3.17
N ALA A 445 -27.17 43.60 1.96
CA ALA A 445 -27.82 43.14 0.72
C ALA A 445 -27.80 41.62 0.53
N ALA A 446 -26.72 40.96 0.98
CA ALA A 446 -26.55 39.50 0.93
C ALA A 446 -27.23 38.72 2.07
N ASP A 447 -27.98 39.34 2.99
CA ASP A 447 -28.54 38.66 4.18
C ASP A 447 -29.34 37.38 3.85
N ALA A 448 -30.12 37.42 2.76
CA ALA A 448 -30.89 36.27 2.30
C ALA A 448 -29.99 35.08 1.91
N ALA A 449 -28.85 35.36 1.25
CA ALA A 449 -27.85 34.36 0.90
C ALA A 449 -27.17 33.79 2.15
N TYR A 450 -26.85 34.63 3.14
CA TYR A 450 -26.24 34.17 4.39
C TYR A 450 -27.19 33.31 5.24
N ARG A 451 -28.51 33.53 5.18
CA ARG A 451 -29.48 32.59 5.78
C ARG A 451 -29.41 31.20 5.14
N ILE A 452 -29.17 31.11 3.83
CA ILE A 452 -28.94 29.82 3.16
C ILE A 452 -27.66 29.17 3.66
N ALA A 453 -26.57 29.93 3.77
CA ALA A 453 -25.31 29.44 4.31
C ALA A 453 -25.47 28.90 5.74
N GLU A 454 -26.17 29.62 6.62
CA GLU A 454 -26.47 29.19 7.98
C GLU A 454 -27.27 27.88 8.01
N MET A 455 -28.39 27.81 7.27
CA MET A 455 -29.22 26.59 7.19
C MET A 455 -28.49 25.38 6.60
N ARG A 456 -27.43 25.61 5.82
CA ARG A 456 -26.60 24.58 5.18
C ARG A 456 -25.25 24.39 5.84
N ASN A 457 -24.99 25.08 6.96
CA ASN A 457 -23.72 25.06 7.68
C ASN A 457 -22.50 25.37 6.79
N ILE A 458 -22.64 26.26 5.82
CA ILE A 458 -21.54 26.67 4.92
C ILE A 458 -20.59 27.62 5.67
N PRO A 459 -19.26 27.38 5.63
CA PRO A 459 -18.30 28.06 6.51
C PRO A 459 -17.89 29.48 6.03
N LEU A 460 -18.86 30.37 5.89
CA LEU A 460 -18.64 31.78 5.56
C LEU A 460 -18.22 32.58 6.80
N LEU A 461 -17.18 33.41 6.68
CA LEU A 461 -16.71 34.28 7.76
C LEU A 461 -17.79 35.31 8.14
N GLY A 462 -18.54 35.78 7.14
CA GLY A 462 -19.63 36.74 7.24
C GLY A 462 -20.87 36.29 8.03
N LEU A 463 -20.92 35.02 8.46
CA LEU A 463 -21.89 34.54 9.45
C LEU A 463 -21.59 35.07 10.85
N THR A 464 -20.31 35.26 11.17
CA THR A 464 -19.85 35.76 12.48
C THR A 464 -19.43 37.23 12.46
N SER A 465 -19.13 37.78 11.28
CA SER A 465 -18.66 39.17 11.13
C SER A 465 -19.23 39.82 9.87
N ILE A 466 -20.22 40.71 9.99
CA ILE A 466 -20.81 41.41 8.84
C ILE A 466 -19.75 42.12 7.97
N PRO A 467 -18.73 42.82 8.52
CA PRO A 467 -17.69 43.43 7.70
C PRO A 467 -16.88 42.44 6.84
N ALA A 468 -16.81 41.16 7.21
CA ALA A 468 -16.10 40.14 6.42
C ALA A 468 -16.79 39.87 5.07
N ARG A 469 -18.09 40.17 4.96
CA ARG A 469 -18.89 39.98 3.74
C ARG A 469 -18.37 40.79 2.56
N ASP A 470 -17.84 41.98 2.84
CA ASP A 470 -17.31 42.93 1.87
C ASP A 470 -15.79 42.81 1.69
N LYS A 471 -15.14 41.82 2.32
CA LYS A 471 -13.70 41.57 2.16
C LYS A 471 -13.45 40.64 0.98
N PRO A 472 -12.31 40.81 0.26
CA PRO A 472 -11.88 39.87 -0.75
C PRO A 472 -11.83 38.44 -0.22
N ILE A 473 -12.37 37.48 -0.97
CA ILE A 473 -12.31 36.07 -0.61
C ILE A 473 -11.01 35.44 -1.12
N THR A 474 -10.40 34.57 -0.31
CA THR A 474 -9.22 33.80 -0.70
C THR A 474 -9.60 32.47 -1.35
N ARG A 475 -8.71 31.92 -2.17
CA ARG A 475 -8.89 30.63 -2.83
C ARG A 475 -9.05 29.48 -1.82
N GLY A 476 -8.31 29.52 -0.72
CA GLY A 476 -8.44 28.56 0.38
C GLY A 476 -9.84 28.57 1.00
N LYS A 477 -10.43 29.76 1.21
CA LYS A 477 -11.80 29.88 1.71
C LYS A 477 -12.83 29.38 0.69
N VAL A 478 -12.62 29.64 -0.60
CA VAL A 478 -13.46 29.09 -1.68
C VAL A 478 -13.43 27.56 -1.67
N ALA A 479 -12.26 26.94 -1.49
CA ALA A 479 -12.14 25.48 -1.40
C ALA A 479 -12.96 24.89 -0.24
N GLU A 480 -12.91 25.51 0.94
CA GLU A 480 -13.74 25.10 2.08
C GLU A 480 -15.24 25.22 1.79
N ILE A 481 -15.67 26.29 1.11
CA ILE A 481 -17.07 26.51 0.73
C ILE A 481 -17.54 25.45 -0.27
N ILE A 482 -16.73 25.12 -1.27
CA ILE A 482 -17.06 24.11 -2.29
C ILE A 482 -17.13 22.71 -1.65
N ALA A 483 -16.14 22.34 -0.83
CA ALA A 483 -16.16 21.07 -0.09
C ALA A 483 -17.40 20.96 0.81
N ALA A 484 -17.72 22.04 1.54
CA ALA A 484 -18.92 22.14 2.35
C ALA A 484 -20.21 21.95 1.53
N ALA A 485 -20.28 22.59 0.36
CA ALA A 485 -21.42 22.52 -0.55
C ALA A 485 -21.56 21.17 -1.24
N ASP A 486 -20.50 20.35 -1.29
CA ASP A 486 -20.57 18.95 -1.74
C ASP A 486 -20.99 17.97 -0.62
N GLY A 487 -21.14 18.48 0.60
CA GLY A 487 -21.62 17.71 1.75
C GLY A 487 -20.52 17.03 2.56
N VAL A 488 -19.26 17.49 2.43
CA VAL A 488 -18.15 17.05 3.26
C VAL A 488 -17.64 18.20 4.14
N HIS A 489 -17.00 17.85 5.25
CA HIS A 489 -16.46 18.81 6.20
C HIS A 489 -14.94 18.68 6.31
N TYR A 490 -14.25 19.17 5.28
CA TYR A 490 -12.81 19.40 5.30
C TYR A 490 -12.49 20.87 5.58
N VAL A 491 -11.30 21.13 6.11
CA VAL A 491 -10.80 22.47 6.46
C VAL A 491 -9.34 22.60 6.03
N ASN A 492 -8.85 23.82 5.84
CA ASN A 492 -7.46 24.12 5.49
C ASN A 492 -6.98 23.27 4.29
N TYR A 493 -5.78 22.66 4.39
CA TYR A 493 -5.19 21.82 3.35
C TYR A 493 -6.05 20.65 2.90
N ASN A 494 -6.89 20.08 3.78
CA ASN A 494 -7.75 18.95 3.39
C ASN A 494 -8.89 19.41 2.47
N ALA A 495 -9.37 20.65 2.62
CA ALA A 495 -10.36 21.20 1.69
C ALA A 495 -9.75 21.45 0.31
N ILE A 496 -8.50 21.93 0.27
CA ILE A 496 -7.72 22.14 -0.95
C ILE A 496 -7.47 20.80 -1.65
N TRP A 497 -7.00 19.80 -0.89
CA TRP A 497 -6.82 18.43 -1.38
C TRP A 497 -8.11 17.92 -2.01
N TYR A 498 -9.24 18.06 -1.29
CA TYR A 498 -10.53 17.59 -1.75
C TYR A 498 -10.92 18.22 -3.09
N VAL A 499 -10.86 19.55 -3.22
CA VAL A 499 -11.26 20.23 -4.46
C VAL A 499 -10.31 19.96 -5.63
N LEU A 500 -9.02 19.70 -5.38
CA LEU A 500 -8.08 19.26 -6.41
C LEU A 500 -8.38 17.83 -6.85
N GLY A 501 -8.52 16.89 -5.91
CA GLY A 501 -8.77 15.48 -6.21
C GLY A 501 -10.15 15.22 -6.82
N MET A 502 -11.15 16.04 -6.49
CA MET A 502 -12.46 16.03 -7.17
C MET A 502 -12.46 16.79 -8.50
N ASN A 503 -11.35 17.43 -8.87
CA ASN A 503 -11.23 18.32 -10.04
C ASN A 503 -12.29 19.45 -10.02
N TYR A 504 -12.63 19.96 -8.83
CA TYR A 504 -13.54 21.09 -8.65
C TYR A 504 -12.85 22.44 -8.78
N MET A 505 -11.58 22.51 -8.38
CA MET A 505 -10.72 23.67 -8.56
C MET A 505 -9.37 23.23 -9.09
N LYS A 506 -8.78 24.03 -9.99
CA LYS A 506 -7.37 23.91 -10.38
C LYS A 506 -6.50 24.78 -9.47
N GLY A 507 -5.22 24.45 -9.36
CA GLY A 507 -4.24 25.35 -8.73
C GLY A 507 -3.97 26.60 -9.55
N THR A 508 -3.20 27.54 -9.00
CA THR A 508 -2.79 28.76 -9.73
C THR A 508 -1.57 28.48 -10.60
N THR A 509 -0.54 27.85 -10.04
CA THR A 509 0.72 27.57 -10.73
C THR A 509 0.84 26.11 -11.15
N ASP A 510 0.43 25.18 -10.29
CA ASP A 510 0.35 23.75 -10.58
C ASP A 510 -0.74 23.06 -9.74
N SER A 511 -1.00 21.77 -9.99
CA SER A 511 -2.03 20.98 -9.31
C SER A 511 -1.66 20.53 -7.88
N THR A 512 -0.59 21.08 -7.28
CA THR A 512 -0.18 20.76 -5.90
C THR A 512 -0.86 21.64 -4.85
N LEU A 513 -0.77 21.23 -3.57
CA LEU A 513 -1.27 22.04 -2.45
C LEU A 513 -0.56 23.40 -2.35
N THR A 514 0.73 23.47 -2.69
CA THR A 514 1.51 24.71 -2.69
C THR A 514 1.12 25.59 -3.87
N GLY A 515 1.07 25.01 -5.08
CA GLY A 515 0.71 25.74 -6.30
C GLY A 515 -0.75 26.17 -6.36
N PHE A 516 -1.59 25.69 -5.44
CA PHE A 516 -2.95 26.17 -5.25
C PHE A 516 -3.03 27.62 -4.76
N GLU A 517 -2.00 28.11 -4.04
CA GLU A 517 -1.91 29.46 -3.46
C GLU A 517 -3.15 29.83 -2.61
N PRO A 518 -3.35 29.19 -1.44
CA PRO A 518 -4.58 29.35 -0.65
C PRO A 518 -4.87 30.77 -0.18
N ASP A 519 -3.84 31.58 0.05
CA ASP A 519 -3.96 32.96 0.55
C ASP A 519 -4.22 33.99 -0.56
N ARG A 520 -4.05 33.60 -1.83
CA ARG A 520 -4.32 34.47 -2.97
C ARG A 520 -5.82 34.78 -3.06
N THR A 521 -6.14 36.06 -3.22
CA THR A 521 -7.52 36.51 -3.46
C THR A 521 -7.94 36.23 -4.89
N MET A 522 -9.24 35.98 -5.09
CA MET A 522 -9.80 35.70 -6.41
C MET A 522 -10.42 36.96 -7.05
N THR A 523 -10.35 37.05 -8.37
CA THR A 523 -11.04 38.08 -9.16
C THR A 523 -12.46 37.66 -9.53
N ARG A 524 -13.31 38.61 -9.93
CA ARG A 524 -14.68 38.32 -10.40
C ARG A 524 -14.69 37.45 -11.66
N GLY A 525 -13.75 37.68 -12.58
CA GLY A 525 -13.59 36.87 -13.78
C GLY A 525 -13.27 35.41 -13.45
N GLU A 526 -12.28 35.19 -12.58
CA GLU A 526 -11.92 33.85 -12.10
C GLU A 526 -13.08 33.15 -11.37
N ALA A 527 -13.86 33.90 -10.58
CA ALA A 527 -15.04 33.37 -9.90
C ALA A 527 -16.09 32.84 -10.88
N VAL A 528 -16.42 33.60 -11.93
CA VAL A 528 -17.37 33.16 -12.97
C VAL A 528 -16.85 31.94 -13.70
N GLN A 529 -15.57 31.93 -14.09
CA GLN A 529 -14.96 30.79 -14.77
C GLN A 529 -15.03 29.54 -13.89
N LEU A 530 -14.56 29.62 -12.64
CA LEU A 530 -14.62 28.52 -11.68
C LEU A 530 -16.02 27.96 -11.55
N LEU A 531 -17.01 28.81 -11.30
CA LEU A 531 -18.41 28.37 -11.08
C LEU A 531 -19.03 27.77 -12.34
N THR A 532 -18.61 28.21 -13.53
CA THR A 532 -19.03 27.64 -14.82
C THR A 532 -18.46 26.23 -15.01
N GLU A 533 -17.17 26.04 -14.73
CA GLU A 533 -16.50 24.73 -14.81
C GLU A 533 -16.95 23.76 -13.72
N LEU A 534 -17.32 24.28 -12.54
CA LEU A 534 -17.79 23.50 -11.39
C LEU A 534 -19.20 22.93 -11.60
N LYS A 535 -20.10 23.69 -12.22
CA LYS A 535 -21.53 23.33 -12.36
C LYS A 535 -21.81 21.93 -12.95
N PRO A 536 -21.12 21.47 -14.01
CA PRO A 536 -21.32 20.11 -14.52
C PRO A 536 -20.77 19.02 -13.58
N LYS A 537 -19.80 19.34 -12.71
CA LYS A 537 -19.11 18.39 -11.82
C LYS A 537 -19.82 18.25 -10.47
N LEU A 538 -20.13 19.36 -9.81
CA LEU A 538 -20.91 19.41 -8.57
C LEU A 538 -22.39 19.65 -8.93
N LYS A 539 -23.22 18.62 -8.87
CA LYS A 539 -24.58 18.66 -9.43
C LYS A 539 -25.57 19.49 -8.59
N SER A 540 -25.39 19.51 -7.28
CA SER A 540 -26.29 20.17 -6.33
C SER A 540 -25.53 20.73 -5.11
N LEU A 541 -26.17 21.64 -4.37
CA LEU A 541 -25.60 22.23 -3.16
C LEU A 541 -26.19 21.55 -1.91
N ARG A 542 -25.37 20.73 -1.25
CA ARG A 542 -25.65 20.06 0.00
C ARG A 542 -25.33 20.94 1.21
N ALA A 543 -25.59 20.39 2.40
CA ALA A 543 -25.17 20.98 3.65
C ALA A 543 -23.90 20.31 4.17
N ARG A 544 -23.06 21.08 4.85
CA ARG A 544 -21.86 20.57 5.51
C ARG A 544 -22.23 19.82 6.79
N PRO A 545 -21.73 18.59 7.00
CA PRO A 545 -21.87 17.88 8.28
C PRO A 545 -21.28 18.64 9.47
N ALA A 546 -21.82 18.40 10.67
CA ALA A 546 -21.30 19.03 11.88
C ALA A 546 -19.91 18.48 12.23
N SER A 547 -19.73 17.16 12.10
CA SER A 547 -18.45 16.47 12.34
C SER A 547 -17.54 16.59 11.13
N ARG A 548 -16.22 16.62 11.36
CA ARG A 548 -15.23 16.58 10.28
C ARG A 548 -15.35 15.27 9.51
N THR A 549 -15.20 15.35 8.19
CA THR A 549 -15.07 14.16 7.35
C THR A 549 -13.69 13.55 7.60
N PRO A 550 -13.61 12.24 7.89
CA PRO A 550 -12.32 11.56 8.08
C PRO A 550 -11.41 11.66 6.85
N VAL A 551 -10.10 11.77 7.07
CA VAL A 551 -9.10 12.07 6.01
C VAL A 551 -8.87 10.90 5.07
N GLU A 552 -9.15 9.69 5.51
CA GLU A 552 -9.14 8.46 4.71
C GLU A 552 -10.17 8.48 3.56
N PHE A 553 -11.12 9.42 3.57
CA PHE A 553 -12.06 9.64 2.47
C PHE A 553 -11.66 10.75 1.51
N LEU A 554 -10.45 11.31 1.65
CA LEU A 554 -9.93 12.23 0.65
C LEU A 554 -9.72 11.48 -0.68
N PRO A 555 -10.15 12.05 -1.82
CA PRO A 555 -9.83 11.50 -3.13
C PRO A 555 -8.30 11.54 -3.34
N PRO A 556 -7.71 10.70 -4.18
CA PRO A 556 -6.31 10.87 -4.56
C PRO A 556 -6.09 12.25 -5.20
N LEU A 557 -4.92 12.86 -4.96
CA LEU A 557 -4.54 14.06 -5.70
C LEU A 557 -4.35 13.73 -7.18
N PRO A 558 -4.65 14.68 -8.09
CA PRO A 558 -4.31 14.52 -9.49
C PRO A 558 -2.79 14.38 -9.67
N GLU A 559 -2.38 13.81 -10.79
CA GLU A 559 -0.98 13.92 -11.21
C GLU A 559 -0.56 15.39 -11.30
N ARG A 560 0.73 15.67 -11.07
CA ARG A 560 1.23 17.04 -11.12
C ARG A 560 1.09 17.58 -12.54
N GLU A 561 0.34 18.66 -12.67
CA GLU A 561 0.14 19.40 -13.90
C GLU A 561 0.55 20.85 -13.63
N VAL A 562 1.44 21.41 -14.46
CA VAL A 562 1.96 22.76 -14.30
C VAL A 562 1.25 23.69 -15.27
N TYR A 563 0.59 24.72 -14.74
CA TYR A 563 -0.18 25.69 -15.53
C TYR A 563 0.66 26.90 -15.92
N ILE A 564 1.64 27.26 -15.09
CA ILE A 564 2.50 28.42 -15.28
C ILE A 564 3.94 27.93 -15.41
N LYS A 565 4.58 28.29 -16.52
CA LYS A 565 5.96 27.89 -16.80
C LYS A 565 6.88 28.58 -15.78
N PRO A 566 7.84 27.85 -15.16
CA PRO A 566 8.85 28.47 -14.30
C PRO A 566 9.61 29.58 -15.02
N GLU A 567 9.84 30.71 -14.33
CA GLU A 567 10.61 31.84 -14.87
C GLU A 567 12.08 31.46 -15.11
N VAL A 568 12.62 30.58 -14.27
CA VAL A 568 14.00 30.08 -14.35
C VAL A 568 13.98 28.57 -14.48
N ILE A 569 14.54 28.06 -15.58
CA ILE A 569 14.77 26.62 -15.79
C ILE A 569 16.10 26.27 -15.10
N LYS A 570 16.02 25.55 -13.98
CA LYS A 570 17.20 25.05 -13.27
C LYS A 570 17.87 23.94 -14.08
N ASP A 571 19.15 23.69 -13.80
CA ASP A 571 19.81 22.51 -14.36
C ASP A 571 19.09 21.22 -13.93
N TYR A 572 19.14 20.20 -14.79
CA TYR A 572 18.37 18.96 -14.68
C TYR A 572 16.85 19.17 -14.62
N THR A 573 16.31 20.05 -15.48
CA THR A 573 14.86 20.27 -15.57
C THR A 573 14.34 19.97 -16.97
N LEU A 574 13.23 19.24 -17.04
CA LEU A 574 12.41 19.04 -18.25
C LEU A 574 11.08 19.74 -18.10
N ILE A 575 10.65 20.45 -19.15
CA ILE A 575 9.35 21.06 -19.31
C ILE A 575 8.74 20.51 -20.60
N ALA A 576 7.59 19.88 -20.51
CA ALA A 576 6.86 19.37 -21.66
C ALA A 576 5.51 20.07 -21.76
N THR A 577 5.19 20.63 -22.93
CA THR A 577 3.90 21.25 -23.23
C THR A 577 3.28 20.53 -24.41
N TYR A 578 2.11 19.91 -24.19
CA TYR A 578 1.37 19.23 -25.25
C TYR A 578 0.18 20.08 -25.68
N HIS A 579 0.28 20.64 -26.88
CA HIS A 579 -0.61 21.71 -27.35
C HIS A 579 -1.95 21.19 -27.89
N PRO A 580 -2.98 22.05 -27.99
CA PRO A 580 -4.29 21.65 -28.52
C PRO A 580 -4.31 21.17 -29.96
N ASP A 581 -3.35 21.60 -30.78
CA ASP A 581 -3.15 21.11 -32.15
C ASP A 581 -2.40 19.77 -32.19
N ARG A 582 -2.18 19.16 -31.03
CA ARG A 582 -1.44 17.92 -30.81
C ARG A 582 0.05 18.01 -31.16
N THR A 583 0.64 19.19 -31.24
CA THR A 583 2.10 19.33 -31.27
C THR A 583 2.68 19.27 -29.86
N LEU A 584 3.86 18.68 -29.71
CA LEU A 584 4.60 18.63 -28.45
C LEU A 584 5.73 19.65 -28.49
N THR A 585 5.90 20.45 -27.44
CA THR A 585 7.10 21.27 -27.22
C THR A 585 7.79 20.83 -25.95
N VAL A 586 9.10 20.57 -26.03
CA VAL A 586 9.91 20.19 -24.87
C VAL A 586 11.06 21.16 -24.72
N GLU A 587 11.19 21.70 -23.52
CA GLU A 587 12.21 22.65 -23.13
C GLU A 587 12.95 22.08 -21.92
N GLY A 588 14.23 22.37 -21.78
CA GLY A 588 14.97 21.88 -20.62
C GLY A 588 16.35 22.48 -20.50
N LYS A 589 17.00 22.18 -19.38
CA LYS A 589 18.38 22.56 -19.11
C LYS A 589 19.12 21.38 -18.50
N PHE A 590 20.17 20.93 -19.17
CA PHE A 590 21.05 19.83 -18.79
C PHE A 590 22.48 20.19 -19.17
N THR A 591 23.25 20.73 -18.22
CA THR A 591 24.64 21.16 -18.46
C THR A 591 25.55 20.00 -18.84
N ILE A 592 25.24 18.76 -18.44
CA ILE A 592 25.95 17.55 -18.85
C ILE A 592 25.89 17.29 -20.37
N LEU A 593 24.88 17.84 -21.05
CA LEU A 593 24.72 17.76 -22.50
C LEU A 593 25.20 19.02 -23.24
N ALA A 594 25.83 19.97 -22.56
CA ALA A 594 26.18 21.26 -23.15
C ALA A 594 26.98 21.11 -24.46
N GLY A 595 26.47 21.71 -25.53
CA GLY A 595 27.05 21.66 -26.88
C GLY A 595 26.93 20.30 -27.60
N GLN A 596 26.13 19.37 -27.08
CA GLN A 596 25.94 18.03 -27.66
C GLN A 596 24.57 17.89 -28.35
N GLN A 597 24.45 16.83 -29.15
CA GLN A 597 23.15 16.31 -29.59
C GLN A 597 22.78 15.09 -28.77
N THR A 598 21.50 14.96 -28.46
CA THR A 598 20.93 13.75 -27.84
C THR A 598 19.61 13.37 -28.51
N THR A 599 18.99 12.31 -28.03
CA THR A 599 17.70 11.82 -28.49
C THR A 599 16.70 11.83 -27.34
N MET A 600 15.50 12.33 -27.63
CA MET A 600 14.33 12.21 -26.78
C MET A 600 13.36 11.21 -27.42
N MET A 601 13.10 10.12 -26.72
CA MET A 601 12.14 9.11 -27.17
C MET A 601 10.73 9.53 -26.75
N VAL A 602 9.84 9.67 -27.72
CA VAL A 602 8.41 9.95 -27.52
C VAL A 602 7.65 8.64 -27.59
N GLN A 603 6.79 8.41 -26.60
CA GLN A 603 6.02 7.19 -26.47
C GLN A 603 4.55 7.50 -26.17
N THR A 604 3.68 6.52 -26.43
CA THR A 604 2.29 6.58 -25.97
C THR A 604 2.24 6.72 -24.46
N GLY A 605 1.32 7.51 -23.92
CA GLY A 605 1.13 7.65 -22.47
C GLY A 605 0.71 6.35 -21.76
N GLY A 606 0.68 6.41 -20.43
CA GLY A 606 0.28 5.31 -19.56
C GLY A 606 1.41 4.34 -19.17
N LYS A 607 1.04 3.23 -18.52
CA LYS A 607 1.99 2.31 -17.83
C LYS A 607 2.76 1.34 -18.72
N LYS A 608 2.35 1.18 -19.98
CA LYS A 608 3.01 0.31 -20.97
C LYS A 608 3.25 1.11 -22.26
N PRO A 609 4.13 2.11 -22.20
CA PRO A 609 4.34 3.03 -23.30
C PRO A 609 4.92 2.30 -24.52
N LYS A 610 4.35 2.55 -25.70
CA LYS A 610 4.90 2.11 -26.98
C LYS A 610 5.64 3.28 -27.61
N GLN A 611 6.84 3.02 -28.11
CA GLN A 611 7.60 4.03 -28.82
C GLN A 611 6.84 4.52 -30.06
N ILE A 612 6.81 5.83 -30.25
CA ILE A 612 6.20 6.52 -31.39
C ILE A 612 7.32 7.08 -32.28
N GLU A 613 8.23 7.85 -31.69
CA GLU A 613 9.23 8.62 -32.42
C GLU A 613 10.49 8.85 -31.57
N ASP A 614 11.66 8.91 -32.20
CA ASP A 614 12.90 9.39 -31.59
C ASP A 614 13.21 10.79 -32.13
N VAL A 615 13.12 11.81 -31.28
CA VAL A 615 13.32 13.21 -31.63
C VAL A 615 14.74 13.63 -31.31
N THR A 616 15.46 14.15 -32.30
CA THR A 616 16.81 14.70 -32.09
C THR A 616 16.74 16.03 -31.36
N VAL A 617 17.49 16.16 -30.26
CA VAL A 617 17.57 17.36 -29.43
C VAL A 617 18.98 17.94 -29.52
N SER A 618 19.08 19.19 -29.98
CA SER A 618 20.33 19.95 -29.97
C SER A 618 20.39 20.83 -28.74
N VAL A 619 21.48 20.73 -27.97
CA VAL A 619 21.66 21.43 -26.70
C VAL A 619 22.72 22.53 -26.86
N ASP A 620 22.42 23.74 -26.41
CA ASP A 620 23.35 24.88 -26.46
C ASP A 620 24.53 24.72 -25.48
N ARG A 621 25.48 25.65 -25.50
CA ARG A 621 26.69 25.58 -24.65
C ARG A 621 26.41 25.82 -23.17
N GLU A 622 25.25 26.35 -22.85
CA GLU A 622 24.76 26.62 -21.51
C GLU A 622 23.88 25.47 -20.98
N GLY A 623 23.67 24.43 -21.79
CA GLY A 623 22.89 23.24 -21.47
C GLY A 623 21.40 23.37 -21.78
N ASN A 624 20.91 24.47 -22.35
CA ASN A 624 19.49 24.65 -22.64
C ASN A 624 19.12 24.03 -23.99
N PHE A 625 17.88 23.60 -24.10
CA PHE A 625 17.30 23.19 -25.37
C PHE A 625 15.80 23.49 -25.44
N LYS A 626 15.31 23.56 -26.68
CA LYS A 626 13.90 23.60 -27.02
C LYS A 626 13.68 22.83 -28.31
N VAL A 627 12.76 21.88 -28.31
CA VAL A 627 12.41 21.07 -29.47
C VAL A 627 10.90 20.97 -29.61
N THR A 628 10.41 20.87 -30.83
CA THR A 628 8.99 20.64 -31.13
C THR A 628 8.86 19.41 -32.02
N SER A 629 7.84 18.58 -31.77
CA SER A 629 7.58 17.35 -32.52
C SER A 629 6.08 17.04 -32.60
N GLY A 630 5.70 16.02 -33.38
CA GLY A 630 4.30 15.70 -33.69
C GLY A 630 3.78 16.36 -34.99
N PRO A 631 2.45 16.41 -35.19
CA PRO A 631 1.40 16.15 -34.21
C PRO A 631 1.20 14.66 -33.86
N TYR A 632 0.73 14.39 -32.64
CA TYR A 632 0.45 13.05 -32.12
C TYR A 632 -1.07 12.79 -32.00
N THR A 633 -1.48 11.53 -31.86
CA THR A 633 -2.92 11.18 -31.75
C THR A 633 -3.35 10.83 -30.33
N GLU A 634 -2.38 10.57 -29.46
CA GLU A 634 -2.53 10.09 -28.10
C GLU A 634 -3.04 11.20 -27.17
N ASP A 635 -3.85 10.85 -26.18
CA ASP A 635 -4.29 11.82 -25.16
C ASP A 635 -3.22 12.12 -24.11
N SER A 636 -2.15 11.33 -24.06
CA SER A 636 -0.96 11.63 -23.29
C SER A 636 0.29 10.99 -23.87
N LEU A 637 1.44 11.56 -23.53
CA LEU A 637 2.75 11.16 -24.03
C LEU A 637 3.71 10.94 -22.85
N ASN A 638 4.59 9.94 -23.00
CA ASN A 638 5.74 9.72 -22.14
C ASN A 638 7.01 10.06 -22.90
N LEU A 639 7.91 10.81 -22.28
CA LEU A 639 9.11 11.36 -22.91
C LEU A 639 10.35 10.93 -22.13
N ASP A 640 11.29 10.31 -22.83
CA ASP A 640 12.55 9.82 -22.28
C ASP A 640 13.73 10.58 -22.92
N LEU A 641 14.30 11.55 -22.20
CA LEU A 641 15.54 12.23 -22.61
C LEU A 641 16.74 11.38 -22.22
N LYS A 642 17.51 10.92 -23.21
CA LYS A 642 18.74 10.17 -22.96
C LYS A 642 19.89 11.12 -22.59
N THR A 643 20.65 10.76 -21.57
CA THR A 643 21.94 11.38 -21.22
C THR A 643 22.98 10.29 -21.00
N PRO A 644 24.29 10.62 -20.91
CA PRO A 644 25.30 9.64 -20.53
C PRO A 644 24.98 8.97 -19.18
N GLY A 645 24.59 7.70 -19.21
CA GLY A 645 24.35 6.88 -18.02
C GLY A 645 22.96 6.98 -17.39
N VAL A 646 22.13 7.97 -17.74
CA VAL A 646 20.79 8.18 -17.15
C VAL A 646 19.78 8.59 -18.22
N THR A 647 18.56 8.05 -18.14
CA THR A 647 17.40 8.53 -18.89
C THR A 647 16.49 9.32 -17.94
N TYR A 648 16.10 10.52 -18.35
CA TYR A 648 15.20 11.39 -17.61
C TYR A 648 13.80 11.33 -18.23
N TRP A 649 12.78 11.08 -17.40
CA TRP A 649 11.43 10.76 -17.85
C TRP A 649 10.38 11.79 -17.40
N ILE A 650 9.59 12.31 -18.35
CA ILE A 650 8.45 13.18 -18.06
C ILE A 650 7.21 12.72 -18.83
N SER A 651 6.04 12.75 -18.19
CA SER A 651 4.74 12.57 -18.85
C SER A 651 4.03 13.90 -19.05
N VAL A 652 3.20 13.98 -20.10
CA VAL A 652 2.35 15.14 -20.35
C VAL A 652 1.03 14.72 -21.01
N GLU A 653 -0.08 15.25 -20.49
CA GLU A 653 -1.44 15.06 -21.04
C GLU A 653 -1.73 16.09 -22.13
N ALA A 654 -2.65 15.77 -23.05
CA ALA A 654 -3.05 16.67 -24.12
C ALA A 654 -3.66 17.96 -23.56
N ASN A 655 -3.24 19.10 -24.12
CA ASN A 655 -3.59 20.45 -23.65
C ASN A 655 -3.01 20.82 -22.27
N ALA A 656 -1.96 20.13 -21.82
CA ALA A 656 -1.33 20.38 -20.54
C ALA A 656 0.16 20.72 -20.68
N MET A 657 0.73 21.22 -19.59
CA MET A 657 2.17 21.33 -19.42
C MET A 657 2.57 20.62 -18.13
N ASN A 658 3.75 20.01 -18.13
CA ASN A 658 4.33 19.38 -16.96
C ASN A 658 5.81 19.76 -16.81
N VAL A 659 6.31 19.69 -15.57
CA VAL A 659 7.71 19.98 -15.23
C VAL A 659 8.26 18.90 -14.31
N SER A 660 9.38 18.30 -14.71
CA SER A 660 10.18 17.41 -13.88
C SER A 660 11.52 18.07 -13.57
N GLU A 661 11.76 18.35 -12.29
CA GLU A 661 13.08 18.76 -11.77
C GLU A 661 13.75 17.52 -11.16
N TYR A 662 14.95 17.18 -11.62
CA TYR A 662 15.71 16.03 -11.11
C TYR A 662 16.87 16.48 -10.25
N THR A 663 17.22 15.64 -9.28
CA THR A 663 18.50 15.80 -8.57
C THR A 663 19.60 15.13 -9.39
N PRO A 664 20.75 15.79 -9.60
CA PRO A 664 21.91 15.16 -10.22
C PRO A 664 22.26 13.89 -9.44
N LYS A 665 22.35 12.75 -10.13
CA LYS A 665 22.92 11.55 -9.52
C LYS A 665 24.46 11.70 -9.55
N PRO A 666 25.16 11.41 -8.44
CA PRO A 666 26.61 11.54 -8.35
C PRO A 666 27.35 10.63 -9.32
#